data_AF-A0A7S0RGH3-F1
#
_entry.id   AF-A0A7S0RGH3-F1
#
_cell.length_a   1.000
_cell.length_b   1.000
_cell.length_c   1.000
_cell.angle_alpha   90.00
_cell.angle_beta   90.00
_cell.angle_gamma   90.00
#
_symmetry.space_group_name_H-M   'P 1'
#
loop_
_entity.id
_entity.type
_entity.pdbx_description
1 polymer ?
#
loop_
_entity_poly.entity_id
_entity_poly.type
_entity_poly.pdbx_seq_one_letter_code
_entity_poly.pdbx_strand_id
1 'polypeptide(L)'
;MAQPQGKWKVALDSPPGRAEPEIKSFVPDAKRVKPTIVTAAQSSLTSRVQTQNSSASTSSQVARHNQPATAPSANPQPSTLALPSTRQLVPSAKEQVDARRARSTQSQLLPPIGEHAPDISALPWEAEGDSTVTGAKAPPTKVFGRLKSCAEKWVALGTPKMVMKWITLGFVLLWINGAPPPTMLHANHPSAMREHAFVCKAVQDLLMSGAAIPWYGPPGTRPHCVCALGAVPKKGSAKFRLICDLSPVNDYLVTPHFKYEGLDVICDVLQPEDWCFTMDLSSGYHHLDIHADYMTFLGFQWEGQFYVFRSLPFGLATAPWAFTKLTRVLVHHWRRQGIRCSGYVDDFISGHKATSVALQHQTTMLRDFKECGFQVAIEKSIFELAQHIPFLGMCIDTLHNRFVVPQDKKATLLASIESALQHAGRCRARLIARIAGQIQSMSWAFGPIATLMTRGLYHSIAKVRNMDHHVVIQQAALSELQFWLAAFDKYNGINRIWRPAGMHTIIHTDAAGLSEVSYGGWAGVIEQGNDLVVARGSFGVAESKGSSTWQELLAIEQALRSFNAKGSLSGQRILVKSDSQTACAVVAKGGSMRPAVHERALALWWYCIEHDIMLETTWVPREANKVADFYSKHSESADHMLNPAVFQELAREWGGFDIDLFASHTNHQVDRYYSWHATPDCAGVNAFSFDWGRRAWCNPPFKLIPRVLQHARACKARMCLLVPWWEGAAWWHMLRGDEFHFAAWVHGVRLLQNSADLFVLGDGTRMASAPPTWDTLALLLDFAVDMVPGVLLP
;
A
#
# COMPACT_ATOMS: atom_id res chain seq x y z
N MET A 1 -42.30 -16.07 -49.08
CA MET A 1 -42.00 -14.94 -49.98
C MET A 1 -40.73 -14.28 -49.49
N ALA A 2 -39.74 -14.20 -50.38
CA ALA A 2 -38.47 -13.47 -50.29
C ALA A 2 -37.64 -13.58 -48.99
N GLN A 3 -36.95 -14.72 -48.91
CA GLN A 3 -35.56 -14.90 -48.48
C GLN A 3 -34.57 -13.91 -49.21
N PRO A 4 -33.22 -13.90 -49.02
CA PRO A 4 -32.37 -14.57 -48.02
C PRO A 4 -30.96 -13.96 -47.69
N GLN A 5 -30.22 -14.69 -46.81
CA GLN A 5 -28.80 -15.13 -46.91
C GLN A 5 -27.64 -14.12 -46.73
N GLY A 6 -26.49 -14.49 -46.16
CA GLY A 6 -26.00 -15.81 -45.77
C GLY A 6 -24.58 -15.77 -45.16
N LYS A 7 -24.28 -16.85 -44.44
CA LYS A 7 -22.99 -17.28 -43.85
C LYS A 7 -21.86 -17.36 -44.88
N TRP A 8 -20.59 -17.25 -44.45
CA TRP A 8 -19.49 -18.06 -44.99
C TRP A 8 -18.41 -18.42 -43.95
N LYS A 9 -17.89 -19.65 -44.13
CA LYS A 9 -16.87 -20.39 -43.36
C LYS A 9 -15.44 -20.12 -43.86
N VAL A 10 -14.49 -20.49 -43.00
CA VAL A 10 -13.02 -20.59 -43.11
C VAL A 10 -12.49 -21.34 -44.35
N ALA A 11 -11.37 -20.87 -44.94
CA ALA A 11 -10.28 -21.68 -45.52
C ALA A 11 -8.97 -20.85 -45.71
N LEU A 12 -7.83 -21.53 -45.60
CA LEU A 12 -6.43 -21.06 -45.70
C LEU A 12 -6.02 -20.58 -47.11
N ASP A 13 -5.11 -19.61 -47.19
CA ASP A 13 -3.79 -19.68 -47.88
C ASP A 13 -3.10 -18.30 -47.95
N SER A 14 -1.78 -18.26 -47.68
CA SER A 14 -0.89 -17.09 -47.91
C SER A 14 -0.39 -17.11 -49.36
N PRO A 15 -0.03 -15.98 -50.05
CA PRO A 15 1.23 -15.23 -49.82
C PRO A 15 1.15 -13.72 -50.29
N PRO A 16 2.25 -13.02 -50.69
CA PRO A 16 3.14 -12.23 -49.83
C PRO A 16 3.15 -10.71 -50.12
N GLY A 17 3.58 -9.93 -49.13
CA GLY A 17 4.31 -8.66 -49.29
C GLY A 17 3.56 -7.42 -49.82
N ARG A 18 3.31 -6.44 -48.94
CA ARG A 18 3.54 -5.00 -49.20
C ARG A 18 3.26 -4.14 -47.95
N ALA A 19 4.25 -3.31 -47.63
CA ALA A 19 4.20 -2.00 -46.96
C ALA A 19 3.22 -1.80 -45.78
N GLU A 20 3.77 -1.72 -44.57
CA GLU A 20 3.11 -1.13 -43.40
C GLU A 20 2.92 0.39 -43.59
N PRO A 21 1.74 0.96 -43.27
CA PRO A 21 1.54 2.40 -43.24
C PRO A 21 2.01 3.00 -41.89
N GLU A 22 2.74 4.12 -42.00
CA GLU A 22 3.15 4.97 -40.88
C GLU A 22 1.96 5.37 -39.99
N ILE A 23 1.95 4.88 -38.75
CA ILE A 23 1.10 5.42 -37.68
C ILE A 23 1.84 6.62 -37.07
N LYS A 24 1.42 7.82 -37.46
CA LYS A 24 1.80 9.08 -36.79
C LYS A 24 1.25 9.09 -35.37
N SER A 25 2.06 8.75 -34.39
CA SER A 25 1.75 8.99 -32.98
C SER A 25 1.96 10.46 -32.63
N PHE A 26 0.87 11.14 -32.33
CA PHE A 26 0.82 12.48 -31.74
C PHE A 26 1.49 12.44 -30.35
N VAL A 27 2.62 13.15 -30.19
CA VAL A 27 3.32 13.34 -28.90
C VAL A 27 2.96 14.74 -28.38
N PRO A 28 2.37 14.89 -27.18
CA PRO A 28 2.28 16.20 -26.54
C PRO A 28 3.66 16.59 -25.98
N ASP A 29 4.12 17.78 -26.36
CA ASP A 29 5.33 18.44 -25.86
C ASP A 29 5.34 18.54 -24.32
N ALA A 30 6.01 17.59 -23.66
CA ALA A 30 6.39 17.73 -22.27
C ALA A 30 7.72 18.51 -22.19
N LYS A 31 7.61 19.83 -22.01
CA LYS A 31 8.74 20.70 -21.69
C LYS A 31 9.54 20.13 -20.51
N ARG A 32 10.84 19.95 -20.73
CA ARG A 32 11.89 19.66 -19.74
C ARG A 32 11.75 20.54 -18.50
N VAL A 33 11.39 19.96 -17.36
CA VAL A 33 11.61 20.58 -16.05
C VAL A 33 12.97 20.07 -15.53
N LYS A 34 13.99 20.91 -15.65
CA LYS A 34 15.24 20.77 -14.88
C LYS A 34 14.95 21.16 -13.43
N PRO A 35 15.51 20.46 -12.41
CA PRO A 35 15.41 20.92 -11.04
C PRO A 35 16.40 22.08 -10.84
N THR A 36 15.91 23.32 -10.91
CA THR A 36 16.68 24.51 -10.52
C THR A 36 16.19 25.00 -9.16
N ILE A 37 17.11 24.99 -8.21
CA ILE A 37 17.05 25.67 -6.93
C ILE A 37 16.82 27.16 -7.20
N VAL A 38 15.70 27.74 -6.73
CA VAL A 38 15.53 29.20 -6.72
C VAL A 38 14.99 29.66 -5.36
N THR A 39 15.81 30.54 -4.79
CA THR A 39 15.70 31.36 -3.59
C THR A 39 14.54 32.36 -3.72
N ALA A 40 13.83 32.60 -2.62
CA ALA A 40 12.81 33.64 -2.51
C ALA A 40 13.43 35.06 -2.56
N ALA A 41 12.77 35.97 -3.27
CA ALA A 41 12.86 37.41 -3.06
C ALA A 41 11.50 38.06 -3.33
N GLN A 42 11.13 38.98 -2.44
CA GLN A 42 9.90 39.76 -2.40
C GLN A 42 9.89 40.84 -3.50
N SER A 43 8.70 41.18 -4.00
CA SER A 43 8.29 42.59 -4.15
C SER A 43 6.77 42.70 -4.26
N SER A 44 6.26 43.68 -3.53
CA SER A 44 4.89 44.15 -3.39
C SER A 44 4.58 45.25 -4.41
N LEU A 45 3.31 45.37 -4.82
CA LEU A 45 2.47 46.60 -4.80
C LEU A 45 1.47 46.66 -5.97
N THR A 46 0.18 46.80 -5.59
CA THR A 46 -0.90 47.67 -6.14
C THR A 46 -1.29 47.56 -7.62
N SER A 47 -2.54 47.68 -8.07
CA SER A 47 -3.84 48.01 -7.47
C SER A 47 -4.88 48.03 -8.60
N ARG A 48 -6.18 47.85 -8.24
CA ARG A 48 -7.37 48.51 -8.82
C ARG A 48 -7.76 48.15 -10.29
N VAL A 49 -9.02 48.09 -10.71
CA VAL A 49 -10.38 48.15 -10.12
C VAL A 49 -11.37 47.95 -11.29
N GLN A 50 -12.63 47.60 -10.97
CA GLN A 50 -13.86 47.77 -11.79
C GLN A 50 -14.07 46.86 -13.01
N THR A 51 -15.27 46.40 -13.37
CA THR A 51 -16.62 46.17 -12.80
C THR A 51 -17.53 45.83 -14.00
N GLN A 52 -18.74 45.32 -13.72
CA GLN A 52 -19.96 45.38 -14.56
C GLN A 52 -20.05 44.32 -15.68
N ASN A 53 -21.21 43.76 -16.03
CA ASN A 53 -22.56 43.64 -15.45
C ASN A 53 -23.36 42.72 -16.40
N SER A 54 -24.59 42.42 -15.99
CA SER A 54 -25.75 41.91 -16.75
C SER A 54 -25.85 40.38 -16.87
N SER A 55 -26.83 39.67 -16.30
CA SER A 55 -28.30 39.81 -16.16
C SER A 55 -29.08 39.60 -17.46
N ALA A 56 -29.75 38.46 -17.58
CA ALA A 56 -31.05 38.35 -18.24
C ALA A 56 -31.79 37.06 -17.80
N SER A 57 -32.99 37.28 -17.28
CA SER A 57 -34.04 36.36 -16.88
C SER A 57 -35.05 36.12 -18.00
N THR A 58 -35.72 34.97 -18.03
CA THR A 58 -37.15 34.70 -18.44
C THR A 58 -37.32 33.16 -18.50
N SER A 59 -38.11 32.43 -17.70
CA SER A 59 -39.55 32.38 -17.37
C SER A 59 -40.47 31.85 -18.49
N SER A 60 -41.01 30.63 -18.30
CA SER A 60 -42.40 30.17 -18.58
C SER A 60 -42.42 28.62 -18.54
N GLN A 61 -43.03 27.95 -17.56
CA GLN A 61 -44.46 27.68 -17.29
C GLN A 61 -45.19 26.71 -18.24
N VAL A 62 -46.01 25.85 -17.60
CA VAL A 62 -47.16 25.03 -18.09
C VAL A 62 -46.82 23.61 -18.58
N ALA A 63 -47.54 22.52 -18.29
CA ALA A 63 -48.42 22.05 -17.21
C ALA A 63 -48.89 20.62 -17.59
N ARG A 64 -49.07 19.77 -16.56
CA ARG A 64 -50.17 18.78 -16.33
C ARG A 64 -50.31 17.46 -17.13
N HIS A 65 -50.66 16.46 -16.31
CA HIS A 65 -51.52 15.27 -16.51
C HIS A 65 -50.82 14.07 -17.20
N ASN A 66 -50.91 12.82 -16.73
CA ASN A 66 -51.97 12.12 -16.03
C ASN A 66 -51.45 10.79 -15.44
N GLN A 67 -52.33 10.16 -14.67
CA GLN A 67 -52.14 9.08 -13.71
C GLN A 67 -52.40 7.66 -14.34
N PRO A 68 -52.49 6.53 -13.59
CA PRO A 68 -51.78 5.28 -13.87
C PRO A 68 -52.71 4.09 -14.23
N ALA A 69 -52.13 2.91 -14.50
CA ALA A 69 -52.85 1.63 -14.59
C ALA A 69 -51.94 0.47 -14.10
N THR A 70 -52.16 -0.06 -12.89
CA THR A 70 -52.84 -1.32 -12.54
C THR A 70 -52.06 -2.62 -12.80
N ALA A 71 -51.76 -3.31 -11.68
CA ALA A 71 -51.38 -4.72 -11.61
C ALA A 71 -52.55 -5.66 -11.98
N PRO A 72 -52.28 -6.97 -12.16
CA PRO A 72 -52.93 -7.91 -11.24
C PRO A 72 -52.05 -9.08 -10.76
N SER A 73 -52.22 -9.35 -9.46
CA SER A 73 -52.20 -10.63 -8.72
C SER A 73 -52.32 -11.93 -9.55
N ALA A 74 -51.50 -12.95 -9.20
CA ALA A 74 -51.97 -14.27 -8.73
C ALA A 74 -50.81 -15.19 -8.29
N ASN A 75 -50.86 -15.65 -7.03
CA ASN A 75 -50.17 -16.85 -6.52
C ASN A 75 -51.09 -18.07 -6.73
N PRO A 76 -50.53 -19.29 -6.85
CA PRO A 76 -50.78 -20.27 -5.79
C PRO A 76 -49.54 -21.11 -5.39
N GLN A 77 -49.45 -21.44 -4.10
CA GLN A 77 -48.55 -22.40 -3.45
C GLN A 77 -48.99 -23.87 -3.70
N PRO A 78 -48.38 -24.91 -3.07
CA PRO A 78 -46.96 -25.27 -2.93
C PRO A 78 -46.71 -26.74 -3.34
N SER A 79 -45.46 -27.13 -3.62
CA SER A 79 -45.07 -28.55 -3.72
C SER A 79 -43.81 -28.85 -2.93
N THR A 80 -44.02 -29.67 -1.91
CA THR A 80 -43.08 -30.39 -1.05
C THR A 80 -42.10 -31.26 -1.84
N LEU A 81 -40.80 -31.19 -1.53
CA LEU A 81 -39.86 -32.31 -1.70
C LEU A 81 -38.69 -32.14 -0.71
N ALA A 82 -38.47 -33.21 0.04
CA ALA A 82 -37.57 -33.31 1.19
C ALA A 82 -36.09 -33.45 0.77
N LEU A 83 -35.19 -32.91 1.61
CA LEU A 83 -33.74 -33.16 1.57
C LEU A 83 -33.34 -34.02 2.78
N PRO A 84 -32.39 -34.97 2.64
CA PRO A 84 -31.92 -35.80 3.74
C PRO A 84 -30.87 -35.10 4.60
N SER A 85 -30.97 -35.33 5.90
CA SER A 85 -30.08 -34.87 6.96
C SER A 85 -28.75 -35.63 6.98
N THR A 86 -27.62 -34.92 6.97
CA THR A 86 -26.36 -35.42 7.53
C THR A 86 -25.72 -34.33 8.39
N ARG A 87 -25.82 -34.46 9.72
CA ARG A 87 -25.15 -33.59 10.71
C ARG A 87 -23.68 -34.03 10.82
N GLN A 88 -22.74 -33.14 10.47
CA GLN A 88 -21.39 -33.17 11.03
C GLN A 88 -21.29 -32.05 12.08
N LEU A 89 -20.97 -32.44 13.32
CA LEU A 89 -20.80 -31.56 14.47
C LEU A 89 -19.47 -30.78 14.32
N VAL A 90 -19.56 -29.45 14.36
CA VAL A 90 -18.42 -28.54 14.50
C VAL A 90 -18.17 -28.33 16.00
N PRO A 91 -16.95 -28.49 16.53
CA PRO A 91 -16.67 -28.31 17.95
C PRO A 91 -16.74 -26.83 18.33
N SER A 92 -17.15 -26.57 19.57
CA SER A 92 -17.42 -25.21 20.04
C SER A 92 -16.14 -24.41 20.30
N ALA A 93 -16.25 -23.08 20.24
CA ALA A 93 -15.15 -22.13 20.43
C ALA A 93 -14.38 -22.29 21.76
N LYS A 94 -14.93 -23.00 22.76
CA LYS A 94 -14.27 -23.25 24.04
C LYS A 94 -13.22 -24.38 23.96
N GLU A 95 -13.48 -25.41 23.15
CA GLU A 95 -12.55 -26.55 22.96
C GLU A 95 -11.31 -26.15 22.12
N GLN A 96 -11.43 -25.12 21.27
CA GLN A 96 -10.30 -24.59 20.50
C GLN A 96 -9.36 -23.68 21.32
N VAL A 97 -9.86 -23.08 22.41
CA VAL A 97 -9.08 -22.22 23.29
C VAL A 97 -8.26 -23.06 24.30
N ASP A 98 -8.82 -24.17 24.79
CA ASP A 98 -8.09 -25.06 25.70
C ASP A 98 -6.99 -25.87 24.98
N ALA A 99 -7.19 -26.19 23.68
CA ALA A 99 -6.13 -26.77 22.84
C ALA A 99 -4.97 -25.80 22.50
N ARG A 100 -5.20 -24.47 22.61
CA ARG A 100 -4.15 -23.45 22.47
C ARG A 100 -3.35 -23.24 23.76
N ARG A 101 -3.97 -23.39 24.94
CA ARG A 101 -3.29 -23.29 26.24
C ARG A 101 -2.39 -24.50 26.55
N ALA A 102 -2.69 -25.68 26.00
CA ALA A 102 -1.83 -26.86 26.15
C ALA A 102 -0.53 -26.81 25.32
N ARG A 103 -0.36 -25.84 24.41
CA ARG A 103 0.87 -25.69 23.58
C ARG A 103 1.84 -24.61 24.06
N SER A 104 1.53 -23.88 25.15
CA SER A 104 2.40 -22.81 25.68
C SER A 104 3.29 -23.24 26.85
N THR A 105 3.35 -24.53 27.18
CA THR A 105 4.20 -25.08 28.26
C THR A 105 4.93 -26.33 27.80
N GLN A 106 5.84 -26.17 26.84
CA GLN A 106 6.98 -27.07 26.63
C GLN A 106 8.11 -26.30 25.93
N SER A 107 8.80 -25.50 26.72
CA SER A 107 10.17 -25.07 26.44
C SER A 107 11.07 -25.98 27.25
N GLN A 108 11.85 -26.84 26.57
CA GLN A 108 13.21 -27.31 26.90
C GLN A 108 13.50 -28.68 26.27
N LEU A 109 14.71 -28.77 25.72
CA LEU A 109 15.41 -29.93 25.14
C LEU A 109 15.17 -30.18 23.64
N LEU A 110 16.02 -29.54 22.84
CA LEU A 110 16.35 -29.97 21.47
C LEU A 110 17.01 -31.37 21.52
N PRO A 111 16.61 -32.33 20.66
CA PRO A 111 17.41 -33.53 20.43
C PRO A 111 18.63 -33.17 19.55
N PRO A 112 19.77 -33.87 19.70
CA PRO A 112 20.93 -33.63 18.86
C PRO A 112 20.61 -34.05 17.42
N ILE A 113 20.63 -33.09 16.49
CA ILE A 113 20.54 -33.37 15.06
C ILE A 113 21.88 -33.95 14.64
N GLY A 114 21.84 -35.18 14.12
CA GLY A 114 22.99 -35.95 13.71
C GLY A 114 23.84 -35.24 12.65
N GLU A 115 25.15 -35.39 12.82
CA GLU A 115 26.20 -35.07 11.86
C GLU A 115 25.91 -35.77 10.54
N HIS A 116 25.45 -35.03 9.52
CA HIS A 116 25.78 -35.28 8.11
C HIS A 116 25.58 -33.97 7.36
N ALA A 117 26.47 -33.01 7.62
CA ALA A 117 26.75 -31.96 6.65
C ALA A 117 27.33 -32.64 5.39
N PRO A 118 26.77 -32.43 4.19
CA PRO A 118 27.40 -32.92 2.98
C PRO A 118 28.74 -32.22 2.80
N ASP A 119 29.76 -33.02 2.46
CA ASP A 119 31.12 -32.58 2.19
C ASP A 119 31.13 -31.61 0.98
N ILE A 120 31.29 -30.32 1.28
CA ILE A 120 31.30 -29.21 0.31
C ILE A 120 32.55 -29.29 -0.59
N SER A 121 33.52 -30.17 -0.28
CA SER A 121 34.69 -30.42 -1.12
C SER A 121 34.37 -31.20 -2.41
N ALA A 122 33.17 -31.77 -2.54
CA ALA A 122 32.74 -32.55 -3.71
C ALA A 122 32.02 -31.73 -4.80
N LEU A 123 31.80 -30.43 -4.61
CA LEU A 123 31.35 -29.53 -5.69
C LEU A 123 32.57 -29.21 -6.60
N PRO A 124 32.41 -29.06 -7.93
CA PRO A 124 33.53 -28.97 -8.89
C PRO A 124 34.26 -27.61 -8.90
N TRP A 125 34.42 -27.01 -7.73
CA TRP A 125 35.33 -25.92 -7.46
C TRP A 125 36.51 -26.52 -6.69
N GLU A 126 37.66 -26.64 -7.33
CA GLU A 126 38.89 -26.84 -6.59
C GLU A 126 39.08 -25.59 -5.72
N ALA A 127 39.07 -25.79 -4.40
CA ALA A 127 39.64 -24.84 -3.47
C ALA A 127 41.15 -24.76 -3.76
N GLU A 128 41.56 -23.91 -4.70
CA GLU A 128 42.96 -23.52 -4.79
C GLU A 128 43.31 -22.74 -3.52
N GLY A 129 43.96 -23.44 -2.58
CA GLY A 129 44.72 -22.85 -1.49
C GLY A 129 44.14 -23.09 -0.10
N ASP A 130 44.30 -24.30 0.42
CA ASP A 130 44.45 -24.49 1.87
C ASP A 130 45.78 -23.87 2.29
N SER A 131 45.72 -22.71 2.94
CA SER A 131 46.85 -22.17 3.70
C SER A 131 46.33 -21.59 5.00
N THR A 132 46.44 -22.40 6.05
CA THR A 132 46.40 -21.95 7.43
C THR A 132 47.46 -20.85 7.68
N VAL A 133 47.07 -19.86 8.47
CA VAL A 133 47.88 -18.80 9.12
C VAL A 133 48.14 -17.53 8.29
N THR A 134 47.69 -16.40 8.87
CA THR A 134 47.73 -14.99 8.44
C THR A 134 46.58 -14.52 7.54
N GLY A 135 45.88 -13.46 7.97
CA GLY A 135 44.73 -12.84 7.30
C GLY A 135 45.07 -12.10 5.99
N ALA A 136 45.89 -12.70 5.13
CA ALA A 136 46.17 -12.21 3.79
C ALA A 136 45.05 -12.67 2.84
N LYS A 137 44.37 -11.69 2.22
CA LYS A 137 43.36 -11.94 1.19
C LYS A 137 44.06 -12.57 -0.04
N ALA A 138 43.51 -13.66 -0.58
CA ALA A 138 44.02 -14.28 -1.82
C ALA A 138 44.20 -13.22 -2.93
N PRO A 139 45.24 -13.35 -3.78
CA PRO A 139 45.49 -12.39 -4.85
C PRO A 139 44.27 -12.27 -5.78
N PRO A 140 43.95 -11.06 -6.29
CA PRO A 140 42.78 -10.88 -7.14
C PRO A 140 42.94 -11.68 -8.42
N THR A 141 41.98 -12.58 -8.66
CA THR A 141 41.96 -13.48 -9.80
C THR A 141 41.87 -12.69 -11.11
N LYS A 142 42.53 -13.17 -12.17
CA LYS A 142 42.50 -12.54 -13.49
C LYS A 142 41.09 -12.62 -14.08
N VAL A 143 40.44 -11.46 -14.28
CA VAL A 143 39.04 -11.36 -14.75
C VAL A 143 38.95 -11.02 -16.25
N PHE A 144 39.92 -10.26 -16.77
CA PHE A 144 39.97 -9.82 -18.17
C PHE A 144 39.97 -11.01 -19.16
N GLY A 145 39.16 -10.93 -20.21
CA GLY A 145 39.13 -11.89 -21.31
C GLY A 145 38.42 -13.22 -21.01
N ARG A 146 37.91 -13.44 -19.80
CA ARG A 146 37.25 -14.70 -19.41
C ARG A 146 35.96 -14.97 -20.19
N LEU A 147 35.12 -13.95 -20.37
CA LEU A 147 33.90 -14.10 -21.15
C LEU A 147 34.22 -14.45 -22.61
N LYS A 148 35.27 -13.82 -23.15
CA LYS A 148 35.76 -14.07 -24.51
C LYS A 148 36.30 -15.48 -24.69
N SER A 149 37.04 -16.03 -23.72
CA SER A 149 37.52 -17.42 -23.77
C SER A 149 36.37 -18.44 -23.76
N CYS A 150 35.20 -18.04 -23.28
CA CYS A 150 34.00 -18.86 -23.20
C CYS A 150 32.97 -18.55 -24.31
N ALA A 151 33.38 -17.86 -25.39
CA ALA A 151 32.45 -17.36 -26.42
C ALA A 151 31.59 -18.46 -27.07
N GLU A 152 32.09 -19.69 -27.20
CA GLU A 152 31.33 -20.83 -27.73
C GLU A 152 30.10 -21.14 -26.88
N LYS A 153 30.25 -21.13 -25.55
CA LYS A 153 29.13 -21.33 -24.63
C LYS A 153 28.09 -20.22 -24.80
N TRP A 154 28.53 -18.97 -24.92
CA TRP A 154 27.63 -17.84 -25.16
C TRP A 154 26.87 -17.98 -26.48
N VAL A 155 27.51 -18.49 -27.55
CA VAL A 155 26.80 -18.80 -28.81
C VAL A 155 25.75 -19.88 -28.60
N ALA A 156 26.09 -20.96 -27.88
CA ALA A 156 25.15 -22.04 -27.58
C ALA A 156 23.92 -21.59 -26.77
N LEU A 157 24.06 -20.54 -25.95
CA LEU A 157 22.94 -19.93 -25.22
C LEU A 157 21.99 -19.09 -26.10
N GLY A 158 22.29 -18.92 -27.39
CA GLY A 158 21.49 -18.10 -28.30
C GLY A 158 21.64 -16.59 -28.03
N THR A 159 22.84 -16.17 -27.62
CA THR A 159 23.13 -14.79 -27.23
C THR A 159 22.84 -13.79 -28.37
N PRO A 160 22.14 -12.67 -28.10
CA PRO A 160 21.89 -11.64 -29.11
C PRO A 160 23.19 -11.10 -29.74
N LYS A 161 23.17 -10.82 -31.05
CA LYS A 161 24.33 -10.35 -31.83
C LYS A 161 25.06 -9.16 -31.17
N MET A 162 24.32 -8.23 -30.56
CA MET A 162 24.89 -7.08 -29.85
C MET A 162 25.76 -7.50 -28.66
N VAL A 163 25.25 -8.39 -27.80
CA VAL A 163 25.97 -8.87 -26.61
C VAL A 163 27.16 -9.74 -27.02
N MET A 164 27.00 -10.57 -28.07
CA MET A 164 28.12 -11.33 -28.63
C MET A 164 29.27 -10.44 -29.09
N LYS A 165 28.98 -9.32 -29.76
CA LYS A 165 30.01 -8.34 -30.15
C LYS A 165 30.76 -7.79 -28.93
N TRP A 166 30.06 -7.50 -27.84
CA TRP A 166 30.70 -7.03 -26.61
C TRP A 166 31.61 -8.08 -26.00
N ILE A 167 31.20 -9.35 -25.99
CA ILE A 167 32.01 -10.46 -25.47
C ILE A 167 33.28 -10.67 -26.32
N THR A 168 33.17 -10.62 -27.65
CA THR A 168 34.29 -10.97 -28.54
C THR A 168 35.24 -9.81 -28.84
N LEU A 169 34.70 -8.59 -28.97
CA LEU A 169 35.44 -7.39 -29.38
C LEU A 169 35.62 -6.37 -28.23
N GLY A 170 34.86 -6.51 -27.16
CA GLY A 170 34.77 -5.53 -26.09
C GLY A 170 33.58 -4.58 -26.25
N PHE A 171 33.15 -4.00 -25.14
CA PHE A 171 32.07 -3.04 -25.05
C PHE A 171 32.50 -1.67 -25.63
N VAL A 172 31.63 -1.08 -26.44
CA VAL A 172 31.86 0.20 -27.13
C VAL A 172 31.11 1.33 -26.42
N LEU A 173 31.72 2.51 -26.36
CA LEU A 173 31.09 3.70 -25.79
C LEU A 173 30.24 4.39 -26.85
N LEU A 174 28.95 4.57 -26.55
CA LEU A 174 28.01 5.24 -27.44
C LEU A 174 27.99 6.73 -27.13
N TRP A 175 28.54 7.53 -28.05
CA TRP A 175 28.64 8.97 -27.88
C TRP A 175 27.38 9.71 -28.31
N ILE A 176 27.02 10.76 -27.56
CA ILE A 176 25.96 11.69 -27.96
C ILE A 176 26.40 12.37 -29.27
N ASN A 177 25.54 12.32 -30.28
CA ASN A 177 25.82 12.82 -31.64
C ASN A 177 27.06 12.21 -32.31
N GLY A 178 27.55 11.05 -31.83
CA GLY A 178 28.72 10.38 -32.39
C GLY A 178 30.08 11.02 -32.05
N ALA A 179 30.11 12.08 -31.23
CA ALA A 179 31.32 12.82 -30.91
C ALA A 179 31.89 12.42 -29.54
N PRO A 180 33.14 11.92 -29.46
CA PRO A 180 33.77 11.62 -28.18
C PRO A 180 34.00 12.90 -27.35
N PRO A 181 34.22 12.77 -26.03
CA PRO A 181 34.59 13.91 -25.20
C PRO A 181 35.89 14.57 -25.69
N PRO A 182 36.11 15.86 -25.41
CA PRO A 182 37.41 16.50 -25.64
C PRO A 182 38.51 15.81 -24.81
N THR A 183 39.78 16.09 -25.12
CA THR A 183 40.89 15.57 -24.32
C THR A 183 40.85 16.19 -22.92
N MET A 184 40.89 15.36 -21.86
CA MET A 184 40.69 15.80 -20.48
C MET A 184 41.83 15.34 -19.56
N LEU A 185 42.19 16.15 -18.57
CA LEU A 185 43.14 15.82 -17.51
C LEU A 185 42.59 16.34 -16.18
N HIS A 186 42.11 15.45 -15.34
CA HIS A 186 41.60 15.78 -14.02
C HIS A 186 42.60 15.35 -12.93
N ALA A 187 42.85 16.26 -11.99
CA ALA A 187 43.62 15.94 -10.80
C ALA A 187 42.82 15.02 -9.86
N ASN A 188 43.51 14.11 -9.18
CA ASN A 188 42.89 13.21 -8.21
C ASN A 188 42.23 13.99 -7.06
N HIS A 189 41.13 13.44 -6.55
CA HIS A 189 40.42 14.02 -5.42
C HIS A 189 41.30 14.03 -4.17
N PRO A 190 41.16 15.03 -3.27
CA PRO A 190 41.93 15.07 -2.02
C PRO A 190 41.78 13.80 -1.15
N SER A 191 40.64 13.10 -1.27
CA SER A 191 40.43 11.83 -0.57
C SER A 191 41.37 10.72 -1.04
N ALA A 192 41.73 10.66 -2.32
CA ALA A 192 42.69 9.68 -2.82
C ALA A 192 44.08 9.92 -2.21
N MET A 193 44.49 11.18 -2.10
CA MET A 193 45.78 11.54 -1.50
C MET A 193 45.80 11.29 0.01
N ARG A 194 44.70 11.55 0.73
CA ARG A 194 44.59 11.21 2.16
C ARG A 194 44.68 9.70 2.40
N GLU A 195 44.01 8.91 1.57
CA GLU A 195 43.98 7.45 1.66
C GLU A 195 44.99 6.79 0.72
N HIS A 196 46.19 7.37 0.63
CA HIS A 196 47.22 7.02 -0.35
C HIS A 196 47.50 5.51 -0.40
N ALA A 197 47.82 4.90 0.75
CA ALA A 197 48.15 3.48 0.84
C ALA A 197 47.03 2.55 0.33
N PHE A 198 45.78 2.92 0.58
CA PHE A 198 44.62 2.19 0.05
C PHE A 198 44.55 2.31 -1.47
N VAL A 199 44.73 3.51 -2.02
CA VAL A 199 44.65 3.72 -3.47
C VAL A 199 45.79 3.03 -4.20
N CYS A 200 47.03 3.07 -3.69
CA CYS A 200 48.15 2.30 -4.27
C CYS A 200 47.82 0.81 -4.35
N LYS A 201 47.29 0.24 -3.26
CA LYS A 201 46.86 -1.17 -3.24
C LYS A 201 45.71 -1.43 -4.22
N ALA A 202 44.72 -0.54 -4.28
CA ALA A 202 43.59 -0.71 -5.19
C ALA A 202 44.00 -0.64 -6.67
N VAL A 203 44.93 0.25 -7.02
CA VAL A 203 45.52 0.31 -8.37
C VAL A 203 46.29 -0.98 -8.66
N GLN A 204 47.10 -1.47 -7.71
CA GLN A 204 47.79 -2.76 -7.86
C GLN A 204 46.81 -3.92 -8.05
N ASP A 205 45.70 -3.95 -7.31
CA ASP A 205 44.65 -4.97 -7.46
C ASP A 205 43.98 -4.90 -8.86
N LEU A 206 43.79 -3.70 -9.42
CA LEU A 206 43.29 -3.53 -10.80
C LEU A 206 44.28 -4.05 -11.84
N LEU A 207 45.58 -3.86 -11.62
CA LEU A 207 46.63 -4.38 -12.51
C LEU A 207 46.73 -5.91 -12.44
N MET A 208 46.73 -6.47 -11.23
CA MET A 208 46.80 -7.92 -11.01
C MET A 208 45.60 -8.66 -11.59
N SER A 209 44.38 -8.10 -11.43
CA SER A 209 43.17 -8.66 -12.03
C SER A 209 43.11 -8.49 -13.56
N GLY A 210 43.96 -7.63 -14.13
CA GLY A 210 43.96 -7.26 -15.54
C GLY A 210 42.84 -6.29 -15.95
N ALA A 211 42.07 -5.77 -14.99
CA ALA A 211 40.98 -4.83 -15.22
C ALA A 211 41.50 -3.46 -15.71
N ALA A 212 42.73 -3.09 -15.32
CA ALA A 212 43.45 -1.94 -15.85
C ALA A 212 44.88 -2.32 -16.24
N ILE A 213 45.51 -1.50 -17.07
CA ILE A 213 46.91 -1.65 -17.47
C ILE A 213 47.62 -0.31 -17.47
N PRO A 214 48.96 -0.29 -17.38
CA PRO A 214 49.73 0.91 -17.69
C PRO A 214 49.44 1.38 -19.13
N TRP A 215 49.46 2.69 -19.33
CA TRP A 215 49.40 3.28 -20.66
C TRP A 215 50.74 3.08 -21.38
N TYR A 216 50.70 2.52 -22.58
CA TYR A 216 51.87 2.24 -23.43
C TYR A 216 51.89 3.07 -24.73
N GLY A 217 51.29 4.26 -24.72
CA GLY A 217 51.35 5.16 -25.87
C GLY A 217 52.76 5.72 -26.12
N PRO A 218 52.97 6.49 -27.20
CA PRO A 218 54.26 7.10 -27.50
C PRO A 218 54.83 7.89 -26.31
N PRO A 219 56.16 7.96 -26.14
CA PRO A 219 56.77 8.71 -25.04
C PRO A 219 56.25 10.14 -24.98
N GLY A 220 55.91 10.61 -23.77
CA GLY A 220 55.35 11.94 -23.55
C GLY A 220 53.85 12.08 -23.88
N THR A 221 53.18 11.01 -24.32
CA THR A 221 51.72 11.01 -24.52
C THR A 221 50.97 10.49 -23.31
N ARG A 222 49.66 10.74 -23.30
CA ARG A 222 48.72 10.31 -22.26
C ARG A 222 47.44 9.78 -22.88
N PRO A 223 46.61 9.04 -22.12
CA PRO A 223 45.25 8.70 -22.54
C PRO A 223 44.44 9.95 -22.89
N HIS A 224 43.48 9.80 -23.80
CA HIS A 224 42.62 10.91 -24.27
C HIS A 224 41.85 11.56 -23.12
N CYS A 225 41.32 10.74 -22.20
CA CYS A 225 40.74 11.24 -20.96
C CYS A 225 41.49 10.64 -19.77
N VAL A 226 41.89 11.51 -18.84
CA VAL A 226 42.45 11.11 -17.54
C VAL A 226 41.49 11.58 -16.46
N CYS A 227 40.84 10.62 -15.82
CA CYS A 227 39.80 10.81 -14.83
C CYS A 227 40.38 10.79 -13.41
N ALA A 228 39.76 11.53 -12.50
CA ALA A 228 40.23 11.66 -11.12
C ALA A 228 39.93 10.42 -10.29
N LEU A 229 40.91 9.93 -9.54
CA LEU A 229 40.69 8.92 -8.51
C LEU A 229 40.22 9.54 -7.20
N GLY A 230 39.42 8.78 -6.44
CA GLY A 230 38.95 9.11 -5.10
C GLY A 230 38.86 7.87 -4.22
N ALA A 231 38.85 8.06 -2.91
CA ALA A 231 38.59 7.00 -1.94
C ALA A 231 37.39 7.37 -1.06
N VAL A 232 36.46 6.42 -0.86
CA VAL A 232 35.29 6.60 0.00
C VAL A 232 35.13 5.40 0.93
N PRO A 233 34.92 5.61 2.25
CA PRO A 233 34.73 4.52 3.19
C PRO A 233 33.44 3.74 2.88
N LYS A 234 33.53 2.40 2.94
CA LYS A 234 32.34 1.53 2.93
C LYS A 234 31.60 1.74 4.25
N LYS A 235 30.32 2.05 4.15
CA LYS A 235 29.43 2.26 5.30
C LYS A 235 29.57 1.10 6.30
N GLY A 236 29.82 1.43 7.57
CA GLY A 236 29.93 0.46 8.66
C GLY A 236 31.22 -0.37 8.66
N SER A 237 32.24 -0.01 7.89
CA SER A 237 33.53 -0.72 7.90
C SER A 237 34.72 0.22 7.76
N ALA A 238 35.89 -0.22 8.22
CA ALA A 238 37.16 0.44 7.94
C ALA A 238 37.66 0.24 6.50
N LYS A 239 36.92 -0.47 5.64
CA LYS A 239 37.29 -0.73 4.24
C LYS A 239 36.90 0.46 3.37
N PHE A 240 37.71 0.79 2.36
CA PHE A 240 37.41 1.83 1.39
C PHE A 240 36.94 1.25 0.04
N ARG A 241 36.34 2.10 -0.80
CA ARG A 241 36.07 1.86 -2.22
C ARG A 241 36.88 2.87 -3.04
N LEU A 242 37.57 2.37 -4.05
CA LEU A 242 38.18 3.21 -5.07
C LEU A 242 37.07 3.76 -5.96
N ILE A 243 37.14 5.05 -6.25
CA ILE A 243 36.25 5.75 -7.17
C ILE A 243 37.11 6.25 -8.33
N CYS A 244 36.68 5.96 -9.55
CA CYS A 244 37.13 6.68 -10.75
C CYS A 244 36.00 7.64 -11.13
N ASP A 245 36.27 8.94 -11.05
CA ASP A 245 35.29 9.97 -11.36
C ASP A 245 35.13 10.13 -12.87
N LEU A 246 34.22 9.32 -13.41
CA LEU A 246 33.88 9.29 -14.82
C LEU A 246 32.78 10.29 -15.19
N SER A 247 32.35 11.16 -14.25
CA SER A 247 31.31 12.16 -14.51
C SER A 247 31.58 12.99 -15.78
N PRO A 248 32.82 13.49 -16.03
CA PRO A 248 33.13 14.24 -17.24
C PRO A 248 32.97 13.44 -18.53
N VAL A 249 33.25 12.13 -18.50
CA VAL A 249 33.06 11.23 -19.65
C VAL A 249 31.57 10.90 -19.84
N ASN A 250 30.86 10.70 -18.73
CA ASN A 250 29.45 10.34 -18.71
C ASN A 250 28.55 11.40 -19.37
N ASP A 251 28.93 12.68 -19.31
CA ASP A 251 28.20 13.78 -19.96
C ASP A 251 28.12 13.65 -21.49
N TYR A 252 29.00 12.84 -22.10
CA TYR A 252 29.06 12.59 -23.53
C TYR A 252 28.47 11.24 -23.94
N LEU A 253 28.00 10.43 -22.99
CA LEU A 253 27.47 9.09 -23.25
C LEU A 253 25.95 9.12 -23.48
N VAL A 254 25.51 8.40 -24.50
CA VAL A 254 24.11 7.99 -24.62
C VAL A 254 23.85 6.96 -23.53
N THR A 255 22.90 7.24 -22.65
CA THR A 255 22.50 6.36 -21.54
C THR A 255 21.14 5.73 -21.83
N PRO A 256 21.10 4.47 -22.30
CA PRO A 256 19.82 3.84 -22.63
C PRO A 256 18.99 3.59 -21.38
N HIS A 257 17.67 3.83 -21.47
CA HIS A 257 16.76 3.49 -20.39
C HIS A 257 16.60 1.97 -20.27
N PHE A 258 16.63 1.46 -19.04
CA PHE A 258 16.34 0.07 -18.72
C PHE A 258 15.81 -0.04 -17.28
N LYS A 259 15.19 -1.18 -16.95
CA LYS A 259 14.69 -1.48 -15.60
C LYS A 259 15.47 -2.64 -15.00
N TYR A 260 15.74 -2.58 -13.70
CA TYR A 260 16.24 -3.73 -12.92
C TYR A 260 15.10 -4.65 -12.51
N GLU A 261 15.42 -5.90 -12.18
CA GLU A 261 14.49 -6.79 -11.48
C GLU A 261 14.68 -6.59 -9.97
N GLY A 262 13.81 -5.80 -9.36
CA GLY A 262 13.88 -5.48 -7.93
C GLY A 262 13.18 -6.52 -7.05
N LEU A 263 12.87 -6.11 -5.83
CA LEU A 263 12.08 -6.92 -4.88
C LEU A 263 10.65 -7.19 -5.35
N ASP A 264 10.12 -6.36 -6.26
CA ASP A 264 8.83 -6.58 -6.91
C ASP A 264 8.79 -7.89 -7.71
N VAL A 265 9.85 -8.17 -8.47
CA VAL A 265 9.96 -9.40 -9.28
C VAL A 265 10.08 -10.64 -8.39
N ILE A 266 10.62 -10.50 -7.18
CA ILE A 266 10.74 -11.62 -6.24
C ILE A 266 9.37 -12.18 -5.86
N CYS A 267 8.36 -11.32 -5.73
CA CYS A 267 6.98 -11.73 -5.45
C CYS A 267 6.40 -12.63 -6.55
N ASP A 268 6.87 -12.47 -7.79
CA ASP A 268 6.40 -13.25 -8.95
C ASP A 268 7.22 -14.53 -9.18
N VAL A 269 8.49 -14.53 -8.77
CA VAL A 269 9.44 -15.62 -9.04
C VAL A 269 9.44 -16.66 -7.91
N LEU A 270 9.49 -16.23 -6.66
CA LEU A 270 9.48 -17.13 -5.51
C LEU A 270 8.05 -17.54 -5.16
N GLN A 271 7.92 -18.64 -4.43
CA GLN A 271 6.67 -19.20 -3.93
C GLN A 271 6.75 -19.47 -2.42
N PRO A 272 5.58 -19.58 -1.75
CA PRO A 272 5.53 -19.99 -0.34
C PRO A 272 6.31 -21.28 -0.10
N GLU A 273 7.08 -21.29 0.98
CA GLU A 273 7.91 -22.41 1.44
C GLU A 273 9.11 -22.76 0.54
N ASP A 274 9.45 -21.93 -0.45
CA ASP A 274 10.65 -22.17 -1.26
C ASP A 274 11.92 -22.13 -0.41
N TRP A 275 12.76 -23.15 -0.59
CA TRP A 275 14.14 -23.15 -0.15
C TRP A 275 14.98 -22.36 -1.16
N CYS A 276 15.57 -21.28 -0.69
CA CYS A 276 16.24 -20.29 -1.53
C CYS A 276 17.76 -20.33 -1.34
N PHE A 277 18.48 -19.85 -2.37
CA PHE A 277 19.91 -19.59 -2.33
C PHE A 277 20.21 -18.31 -3.11
N THR A 278 21.33 -17.66 -2.78
CA THR A 278 21.81 -16.46 -3.48
C THR A 278 23.21 -16.64 -4.02
N MET A 279 23.52 -15.95 -5.10
CA MET A 279 24.84 -15.91 -5.72
C MET A 279 25.23 -14.45 -6.00
N ASP A 280 26.43 -14.06 -5.60
CA ASP A 280 27.03 -12.73 -5.88
C ASP A 280 28.17 -12.90 -6.88
N LEU A 281 28.24 -12.05 -7.89
CA LEU A 281 29.37 -12.04 -8.83
C LEU A 281 30.56 -11.22 -8.30
N SER A 282 31.75 -11.82 -8.35
CA SER A 282 33.01 -11.18 -7.95
C SER A 282 33.41 -10.06 -8.90
N SER A 283 33.30 -8.79 -8.47
CA SER A 283 33.67 -7.64 -9.31
C SER A 283 32.92 -7.62 -10.65
N GLY A 284 31.61 -7.83 -10.63
CA GLY A 284 30.76 -8.09 -11.79
C GLY A 284 31.13 -7.32 -13.06
N TYR A 285 31.12 -5.99 -13.03
CA TYR A 285 31.45 -5.15 -14.20
C TYR A 285 32.80 -5.47 -14.84
N HIS A 286 33.83 -5.81 -14.07
CA HIS A 286 35.17 -6.07 -14.60
C HIS A 286 35.26 -7.33 -15.48
N HIS A 287 34.21 -8.17 -15.52
CA HIS A 287 34.11 -9.28 -16.48
C HIS A 287 33.87 -8.82 -17.91
N LEU A 288 33.25 -7.66 -18.12
CA LEU A 288 32.99 -7.17 -19.46
C LEU A 288 34.15 -6.30 -19.93
N ASP A 289 34.87 -6.77 -20.94
CA ASP A 289 36.00 -6.06 -21.53
C ASP A 289 35.53 -4.79 -22.26
N ILE A 290 36.35 -3.74 -22.30
CA ILE A 290 36.16 -2.54 -23.12
C ILE A 290 36.86 -2.76 -24.47
N HIS A 291 36.25 -2.27 -25.54
CA HIS A 291 36.86 -2.30 -26.87
C HIS A 291 38.15 -1.46 -26.90
N ALA A 292 39.20 -1.96 -27.56
CA ALA A 292 40.54 -1.37 -27.55
C ALA A 292 40.56 0.14 -27.87
N ASP A 293 39.84 0.55 -28.92
CA ASP A 293 39.74 1.95 -29.36
C ASP A 293 39.15 2.91 -28.30
N TYR A 294 38.42 2.37 -27.32
CA TYR A 294 37.72 3.15 -26.31
C TYR A 294 38.43 3.21 -24.95
N MET A 295 39.50 2.43 -24.75
CA MET A 295 40.22 2.38 -23.48
C MET A 295 40.84 3.73 -23.10
N THR A 296 41.26 4.51 -24.11
CA THR A 296 41.90 5.83 -23.91
C THR A 296 40.97 6.88 -23.31
N PHE A 297 39.64 6.71 -23.41
CA PHE A 297 38.65 7.57 -22.77
C PHE A 297 38.39 7.22 -21.31
N LEU A 298 38.94 6.09 -20.84
CA LEU A 298 38.78 5.58 -19.48
C LEU A 298 40.15 5.51 -18.79
N GLY A 299 40.98 6.54 -19.00
CA GLY A 299 42.28 6.64 -18.37
C GLY A 299 42.22 7.25 -16.96
N PHE A 300 43.24 6.97 -16.15
CA PHE A 300 43.47 7.62 -14.86
C PHE A 300 44.98 7.75 -14.60
N GLN A 301 45.36 8.57 -13.63
CA GLN A 301 46.76 8.78 -13.24
C GLN A 301 46.97 8.49 -11.76
N TRP A 302 48.03 7.77 -11.44
CA TRP A 302 48.46 7.52 -10.07
C TRP A 302 49.99 7.53 -9.98
N GLU A 303 50.54 8.24 -8.98
CA GLU A 303 52.00 8.36 -8.76
C GLU A 303 52.79 8.75 -10.03
N GLY A 304 52.25 9.67 -10.83
CA GLY A 304 52.90 10.14 -12.06
C GLY A 304 52.75 9.21 -13.26
N GLN A 305 52.29 7.98 -13.08
CA GLN A 305 52.06 7.00 -14.15
C GLN A 305 50.60 7.04 -14.65
N PHE A 306 50.43 6.92 -15.98
CA PHE A 306 49.10 6.81 -16.59
C PHE A 306 48.68 5.35 -16.77
N TYR A 307 47.39 5.11 -16.60
CA TYR A 307 46.74 3.82 -16.72
C TYR A 307 45.47 3.96 -17.56
N VAL A 308 45.02 2.85 -18.15
CA VAL A 308 43.72 2.76 -18.83
C VAL A 308 42.96 1.54 -18.36
N PHE A 309 41.64 1.69 -18.21
CA PHE A 309 40.76 0.55 -17.95
C PHE A 309 40.63 -0.31 -19.21
N ARG A 310 40.81 -1.61 -19.01
CA ARG A 310 40.65 -2.65 -20.02
C ARG A 310 39.30 -3.37 -19.89
N SER A 311 38.74 -3.37 -18.67
CA SER A 311 37.41 -3.85 -18.37
C SER A 311 36.48 -2.70 -17.96
N LEU A 312 35.18 -2.92 -18.02
CA LEU A 312 34.14 -1.94 -17.74
C LEU A 312 34.27 -1.38 -16.30
N PRO A 313 34.65 -0.10 -16.12
CA PRO A 313 34.93 0.44 -14.80
C PRO A 313 33.65 0.81 -14.04
N PHE A 314 33.72 0.72 -12.71
CA PHE A 314 32.72 1.35 -11.83
C PHE A 314 32.73 2.87 -12.03
N GLY A 315 31.53 3.47 -12.08
CA GLY A 315 31.33 4.91 -12.29
C GLY A 315 30.92 5.29 -13.72
N LEU A 316 31.06 4.37 -14.69
CA LEU A 316 30.61 4.60 -16.07
C LEU A 316 29.07 4.51 -16.15
N ALA A 317 28.43 5.53 -16.74
CA ALA A 317 26.97 5.63 -16.76
C ALA A 317 26.28 4.50 -17.58
N THR A 318 26.96 3.95 -18.58
CA THR A 318 26.45 2.85 -19.40
C THR A 318 26.73 1.46 -18.83
N ALA A 319 27.60 1.36 -17.81
CA ALA A 319 28.00 0.07 -17.26
C ALA A 319 26.85 -0.76 -16.70
N PRO A 320 25.92 -0.19 -15.90
CA PRO A 320 24.82 -0.97 -15.35
C PRO A 320 23.87 -1.49 -16.43
N TRP A 321 23.65 -0.72 -17.49
CA TRP A 321 22.84 -1.13 -18.64
C TRP A 321 23.50 -2.31 -19.38
N ALA A 322 24.78 -2.16 -19.73
CA ALA A 322 25.53 -3.16 -20.48
C ALA A 322 25.59 -4.49 -19.71
N PHE A 323 25.92 -4.41 -18.42
CA PHE A 323 26.03 -5.58 -17.57
C PHE A 323 24.68 -6.28 -17.36
N THR A 324 23.61 -5.51 -17.13
CA THR A 324 22.26 -6.09 -17.03
C THR A 324 21.84 -6.80 -18.32
N LYS A 325 22.20 -6.27 -19.50
CA LYS A 325 21.91 -6.93 -20.78
C LYS A 325 22.72 -8.21 -20.97
N LEU A 326 23.96 -8.24 -20.50
CA LEU A 326 24.81 -9.42 -20.50
C LEU A 326 24.24 -10.53 -19.60
N THR A 327 23.98 -10.24 -18.31
CA THR A 327 23.50 -11.24 -17.35
C THR A 327 22.09 -11.73 -17.65
N ARG A 328 21.25 -10.91 -18.30
CA ARG A 328 19.92 -11.31 -18.77
C ARG A 328 19.91 -12.50 -19.73
N VAL A 329 21.00 -12.74 -20.46
CA VAL A 329 21.11 -13.92 -21.33
C VAL A 329 21.02 -15.20 -20.50
N LEU A 330 21.73 -15.25 -19.37
CA LEU A 330 21.68 -16.37 -18.44
C LEU A 330 20.33 -16.48 -17.74
N VAL A 331 19.79 -15.36 -17.24
CA VAL A 331 18.45 -15.35 -16.63
C VAL A 331 17.38 -15.87 -17.60
N HIS A 332 17.44 -15.46 -18.87
CA HIS A 332 16.56 -15.97 -19.91
C HIS A 332 16.75 -17.47 -20.16
N HIS A 333 18.00 -17.94 -20.23
CA HIS A 333 18.31 -19.35 -20.40
C HIS A 333 17.75 -20.22 -19.28
N TRP A 334 17.89 -19.80 -18.02
CA TRP A 334 17.37 -20.52 -16.86
C TRP A 334 15.84 -20.50 -16.82
N ARG A 335 15.21 -19.35 -17.05
CA ARG A 335 13.74 -19.26 -17.09
C ARG A 335 13.13 -20.11 -18.21
N ARG A 336 13.80 -20.24 -19.36
CA ARG A 336 13.36 -21.15 -20.44
C ARG A 336 13.37 -22.63 -20.05
N GLN A 337 14.16 -22.99 -19.04
CA GLN A 337 14.21 -24.35 -18.47
C GLN A 337 13.21 -24.53 -17.32
N GLY A 338 12.43 -23.51 -16.97
CA GLY A 338 11.51 -23.53 -15.83
C GLY A 338 12.17 -23.19 -14.49
N ILE A 339 13.45 -22.79 -14.48
CA ILE A 339 14.13 -22.36 -13.25
C ILE A 339 13.61 -20.96 -12.86
N ARG A 340 13.07 -20.87 -11.66
CA ARG A 340 12.56 -19.62 -11.08
C ARG A 340 13.71 -18.84 -10.45
N CYS A 341 14.19 -17.82 -11.15
CA CYS A 341 15.29 -16.96 -10.68
C CYS A 341 15.07 -15.48 -10.99
N SER A 342 15.74 -14.61 -10.24
CA SER A 342 15.83 -13.16 -10.46
C SER A 342 17.29 -12.72 -10.39
N GLY A 343 17.64 -11.72 -11.22
CA GLY A 343 18.99 -11.16 -11.27
C GLY A 343 18.97 -9.64 -11.17
N TYR A 344 19.57 -9.11 -10.10
CA TYR A 344 19.78 -7.69 -9.87
C TYR A 344 21.28 -7.37 -9.99
N VAL A 345 21.71 -6.94 -11.18
CA VAL A 345 23.12 -6.66 -11.45
C VAL A 345 24.01 -7.87 -11.16
N ASP A 346 24.69 -7.87 -10.01
CA ASP A 346 25.61 -8.91 -9.55
C ASP A 346 24.95 -9.91 -8.58
N ASP A 347 23.78 -9.57 -8.04
CA ASP A 347 23.04 -10.35 -7.04
C ASP A 347 21.97 -11.21 -7.71
N PHE A 348 22.06 -12.53 -7.53
CA PHE A 348 21.10 -13.50 -8.06
C PHE A 348 20.42 -14.27 -6.93
N ILE A 349 19.16 -14.60 -7.14
CA ILE A 349 18.38 -15.44 -6.23
C ILE A 349 17.54 -16.43 -7.02
N SER A 350 17.41 -17.64 -6.47
CA SER A 350 16.57 -18.71 -7.01
C SER A 350 16.03 -19.54 -5.84
N GLY A 351 14.93 -20.25 -6.06
CA GLY A 351 14.31 -21.06 -5.03
C GLY A 351 13.38 -22.14 -5.58
N HIS A 352 13.17 -23.17 -4.76
CA HIS A 352 12.23 -24.24 -5.03
C HIS A 352 11.74 -24.91 -3.74
N LYS A 353 10.48 -25.37 -3.71
CA LYS A 353 9.88 -26.05 -2.54
C LYS A 353 10.59 -27.34 -2.14
N ALA A 354 11.02 -28.14 -3.12
CA ALA A 354 11.83 -29.32 -2.89
C ALA A 354 13.33 -28.96 -2.86
N THR A 355 14.01 -29.28 -1.75
CA THR A 355 15.44 -29.01 -1.54
C THR A 355 16.33 -29.69 -2.58
N SER A 356 16.00 -30.91 -3.00
CA SER A 356 16.74 -31.64 -4.05
C SER A 356 16.75 -30.89 -5.39
N VAL A 357 15.61 -30.32 -5.78
CA VAL A 357 15.48 -29.52 -7.01
C VAL A 357 16.16 -28.16 -6.85
N ALA A 358 16.06 -27.53 -5.67
CA ALA A 358 16.79 -26.29 -5.38
C ALA A 358 18.31 -26.47 -5.50
N LEU A 359 18.85 -27.60 -4.99
CA LEU A 359 20.26 -27.97 -5.17
C LEU A 359 20.60 -28.20 -6.64
N GLN A 360 19.74 -28.88 -7.40
CA GLN A 360 19.93 -29.06 -8.84
C GLN A 360 20.00 -27.73 -9.59
N HIS A 361 19.11 -26.78 -9.25
CA HIS A 361 19.14 -25.42 -9.81
C HIS A 361 20.44 -24.70 -9.44
N GLN A 362 20.87 -24.80 -8.18
CA GLN A 362 22.12 -24.21 -7.70
C GLN A 362 23.32 -24.74 -8.49
N THR A 363 23.46 -26.06 -8.62
CA THR A 363 24.55 -26.67 -9.40
C THR A 363 24.50 -26.24 -10.86
N THR A 364 23.31 -26.19 -11.46
CA THR A 364 23.12 -25.77 -12.86
C THR A 364 23.54 -24.33 -13.07
N MET A 365 23.07 -23.40 -12.24
CA MET A 365 23.39 -21.99 -12.35
C MET A 365 24.87 -21.70 -12.09
N LEU A 366 25.48 -22.36 -11.09
CA LEU A 366 26.91 -22.27 -10.81
C LEU A 366 27.77 -22.77 -11.99
N ARG A 367 27.40 -23.92 -12.55
CA ARG A 367 28.06 -24.46 -13.74
C ARG A 367 27.94 -23.49 -14.91
N ASP A 368 26.75 -22.98 -15.19
CA ASP A 368 26.53 -22.08 -16.32
C ASP A 368 27.30 -20.76 -16.16
N PHE A 369 27.40 -20.21 -14.94
CA PHE A 369 28.28 -19.07 -14.66
C PHE A 369 29.75 -19.39 -14.97
N LYS A 370 30.27 -20.52 -14.47
CA LYS A 370 31.65 -20.96 -14.71
C LYS A 370 31.93 -21.14 -16.19
N GLU A 371 31.05 -21.85 -16.90
CA GLU A 371 31.17 -22.12 -18.34
C GLU A 371 31.04 -20.87 -19.21
N CYS A 372 30.38 -19.82 -18.71
CA CYS A 372 30.31 -18.52 -19.37
C CYS A 372 31.48 -17.58 -19.00
N GLY A 373 32.39 -18.00 -18.13
CA GLY A 373 33.57 -17.24 -17.73
C GLY A 373 33.34 -16.28 -16.56
N PHE A 374 32.18 -16.30 -15.91
CA PHE A 374 31.93 -15.52 -14.70
C PHE A 374 32.61 -16.15 -13.47
N GLN A 375 32.87 -15.30 -12.48
CA GLN A 375 33.36 -15.70 -11.18
C GLN A 375 32.33 -15.34 -10.11
N VAL A 376 31.94 -16.32 -9.32
CA VAL A 376 31.03 -16.17 -8.17
C VAL A 376 31.85 -15.90 -6.91
N ALA A 377 31.42 -14.94 -6.10
CA ALA A 377 31.99 -14.62 -4.80
C ALA A 377 31.43 -15.61 -3.77
N ILE A 378 32.14 -16.70 -3.52
CA ILE A 378 31.69 -17.79 -2.64
C ILE A 378 31.41 -17.27 -1.23
N GLU A 379 32.25 -16.37 -0.72
CA GLU A 379 32.16 -15.82 0.64
C GLU A 379 31.00 -14.85 0.87
N LYS A 380 30.37 -14.37 -0.21
CA LYS A 380 29.19 -13.50 -0.15
C LYS A 380 27.89 -14.18 -0.57
N SER A 381 28.03 -15.30 -1.28
CA SER A 381 26.91 -16.10 -1.74
C SER A 381 26.38 -16.95 -0.59
N ILE A 382 25.08 -17.27 -0.62
CA ILE A 382 24.46 -18.13 0.39
C ILE A 382 24.00 -19.39 -0.32
N PHE A 383 24.83 -20.44 -0.21
CA PHE A 383 24.56 -21.74 -0.84
C PHE A 383 23.78 -22.70 0.05
N GLU A 384 23.88 -22.53 1.37
CA GLU A 384 23.03 -23.26 2.29
C GLU A 384 21.58 -22.85 2.05
N LEU A 385 20.75 -23.82 1.68
CA LEU A 385 19.36 -23.58 1.35
C LEU A 385 18.61 -23.06 2.58
N ALA A 386 17.98 -21.90 2.45
CA ALA A 386 17.26 -21.26 3.54
C ALA A 386 15.91 -20.72 3.08
N GLN A 387 14.91 -20.77 3.97
CA GLN A 387 13.61 -20.11 3.78
C GLN A 387 13.59 -18.68 4.33
N HIS A 388 14.68 -18.26 5.00
CA HIS A 388 14.88 -16.91 5.52
C HIS A 388 16.23 -16.40 5.01
N ILE A 389 16.20 -15.64 3.91
CA ILE A 389 17.41 -15.28 3.16
C ILE A 389 17.54 -13.77 2.91
N PRO A 390 18.71 -13.14 3.17
CA PRO A 390 18.92 -11.75 2.83
C PRO A 390 19.10 -11.56 1.32
N PHE A 391 18.38 -10.60 0.75
CA PHE A 391 18.48 -10.20 -0.65
C PHE A 391 18.05 -8.74 -0.84
N LEU A 392 18.82 -7.96 -1.60
CA LEU A 392 18.57 -6.53 -1.88
C LEU A 392 18.27 -5.68 -0.64
N GLY A 393 18.93 -6.00 0.47
CA GLY A 393 18.82 -5.28 1.74
C GLY A 393 17.54 -5.57 2.54
N MET A 394 16.76 -6.57 2.16
CA MET A 394 15.67 -7.13 2.97
C MET A 394 15.98 -8.58 3.28
N CYS A 395 15.34 -9.14 4.30
CA CYS A 395 15.28 -10.58 4.47
C CYS A 395 13.96 -11.10 3.92
N ILE A 396 14.01 -12.14 3.11
CA ILE A 396 12.83 -12.78 2.51
C ILE A 396 12.53 -14.02 3.34
N ASP A 397 11.36 -14.04 3.99
CA ASP A 397 10.86 -15.17 4.78
C ASP A 397 9.77 -15.88 3.98
N THR A 398 10.15 -16.92 3.24
CA THR A 398 9.24 -17.69 2.37
C THR A 398 8.29 -18.58 3.15
N LEU A 399 8.63 -18.94 4.39
CA LEU A 399 7.81 -19.76 5.27
C LEU A 399 6.65 -18.96 5.87
N HIS A 400 6.95 -17.77 6.39
CA HIS A 400 5.94 -16.88 7.01
C HIS A 400 5.39 -15.82 6.06
N ASN A 401 5.76 -15.86 4.78
CA ASN A 401 5.24 -15.00 3.73
C ASN A 401 5.41 -13.48 4.05
N ARG A 402 6.63 -13.04 4.33
CA ARG A 402 6.90 -11.65 4.73
C ARG A 402 8.29 -11.18 4.35
N PHE A 403 8.42 -9.88 4.07
CA PHE A 403 9.71 -9.22 4.05
C PHE A 403 10.06 -8.77 5.47
N VAL A 404 11.25 -9.10 5.96
CA VAL A 404 11.72 -8.75 7.30
C VAL A 404 12.92 -7.81 7.20
N VAL A 405 12.97 -6.80 8.06
CA VAL A 405 14.14 -5.93 8.17
C VAL A 405 15.31 -6.69 8.81
N PRO A 406 16.50 -6.72 8.17
CA PRO A 406 17.71 -7.28 8.76
C PRO A 406 18.13 -6.60 10.08
N GLN A 407 18.74 -7.37 10.98
CA GLN A 407 19.07 -6.93 12.34
C GLN A 407 20.07 -5.75 12.39
N ASP A 408 21.01 -5.70 11.45
CA ASP A 408 21.98 -4.60 11.31
C ASP A 408 21.29 -3.28 10.94
N LYS A 409 20.32 -3.33 10.01
CA LYS A 409 19.50 -2.17 9.63
C LYS A 409 18.64 -1.69 10.80
N LYS A 410 18.02 -2.62 11.54
CA LYS A 410 17.27 -2.33 12.77
C LYS A 410 18.16 -1.60 13.77
N ALA A 411 19.28 -2.20 14.16
CA ALA A 411 20.20 -1.62 15.15
C ALA A 411 20.67 -0.22 14.74
N THR A 412 21.02 -0.02 13.47
CA THR A 412 21.46 1.28 12.95
C THR A 412 20.35 2.34 13.02
N LEU A 413 19.09 1.96 12.71
CA LEU A 413 17.96 2.87 12.79
C LEU A 413 17.67 3.25 14.25
N LEU A 414 17.52 2.26 15.14
CA LEU A 414 17.18 2.50 16.54
C LEU A 414 18.24 3.37 17.23
N ALA A 415 19.53 3.10 17.00
CA ALA A 415 20.60 3.96 17.50
C ALA A 415 20.53 5.41 16.95
N SER A 416 20.12 5.58 15.69
CA SER A 416 19.92 6.92 15.10
C SER A 416 18.73 7.64 15.73
N ILE A 417 17.64 6.93 16.03
CA ILE A 417 16.45 7.45 16.70
C ILE A 417 16.78 7.85 18.14
N GLU A 418 17.41 6.98 18.92
CA GLU A 418 17.86 7.25 20.29
C GLU A 418 18.77 8.48 20.34
N SER A 419 19.73 8.56 19.41
CA SER A 419 20.57 9.74 19.26
C SER A 419 19.73 11.00 19.01
N ALA A 420 18.76 10.97 18.10
CA ALA A 420 17.89 12.14 17.86
C ALA A 420 17.09 12.56 19.10
N LEU A 421 16.61 11.61 19.90
CA LEU A 421 15.84 11.85 21.12
C LEU A 421 16.69 12.41 22.28
N GLN A 422 17.95 12.00 22.39
CA GLN A 422 18.87 12.46 23.44
C GLN A 422 19.23 13.94 23.36
N HIS A 423 19.16 14.58 22.18
CA HIS A 423 19.57 15.97 22.01
C HIS A 423 18.49 17.00 22.43
N ALA A 424 17.72 16.72 23.48
CA ALA A 424 16.73 17.63 24.07
C ALA A 424 15.80 18.31 23.05
N GLY A 425 15.40 17.59 22.00
CA GLY A 425 14.53 18.11 20.94
C GLY A 425 15.22 18.94 19.85
N ARG A 426 16.56 18.96 19.75
CA ARG A 426 17.29 19.68 18.70
C ARG A 426 18.41 18.85 18.09
N CYS A 427 18.32 18.48 16.82
CA CYS A 427 19.36 17.69 16.14
C CYS A 427 19.64 18.19 14.71
N ARG A 428 20.69 17.70 14.06
CA ARG A 428 21.01 18.08 12.67
C ARG A 428 19.93 17.58 11.71
N ALA A 429 19.51 18.39 10.75
CA ALA A 429 18.56 17.98 9.72
C ALA A 429 18.99 16.72 8.96
N ARG A 430 20.30 16.52 8.77
CA ARG A 430 20.90 15.30 8.19
C ARG A 430 20.56 14.04 8.98
N LEU A 431 20.45 14.11 10.31
CA LEU A 431 20.08 12.97 11.15
C LEU A 431 18.61 12.61 10.92
N ILE A 432 17.70 13.59 10.93
CA ILE A 432 16.27 13.38 10.64
C ILE A 432 16.06 12.81 9.24
N ALA A 433 16.72 13.37 8.23
CA ALA A 433 16.66 12.87 6.85
C ALA A 433 17.20 11.45 6.73
N ARG A 434 18.26 11.11 7.48
CA ARG A 434 18.81 9.75 7.53
C ARG A 434 17.79 8.78 8.13
N ILE A 435 17.18 9.12 9.26
CA ILE A 435 16.16 8.28 9.92
C ILE A 435 14.97 8.05 8.98
N ALA A 436 14.41 9.13 8.42
CA ALA A 436 13.30 9.02 7.47
C ALA A 436 13.67 8.17 6.25
N GLY A 437 14.86 8.39 5.66
CA GLY A 437 15.34 7.61 4.52
C GLY A 437 15.60 6.13 4.86
N GLN A 438 16.07 5.83 6.08
CA GLN A 438 16.22 4.46 6.57
C GLN A 438 14.86 3.77 6.65
N ILE A 439 13.86 4.38 7.29
CA ILE A 439 12.50 3.82 7.40
C ILE A 439 11.89 3.60 6.02
N GLN A 440 12.00 4.57 5.11
CA GLN A 440 11.49 4.45 3.74
C GLN A 440 12.15 3.30 2.96
N SER A 441 13.46 3.09 3.15
CA SER A 441 14.17 1.97 2.52
C SER A 441 13.71 0.59 3.03
N MET A 442 12.95 0.54 4.12
CA MET A 442 12.40 -0.66 4.75
C MET A 442 10.89 -0.80 4.50
N SER A 443 10.31 0.03 3.63
CA SER A 443 8.87 0.01 3.28
C SER A 443 8.39 -1.35 2.79
N TRP A 444 9.25 -2.19 2.21
CA TRP A 444 8.89 -3.57 1.84
C TRP A 444 8.48 -4.43 3.04
N ALA A 445 9.01 -4.19 4.24
CA ALA A 445 8.62 -4.90 5.46
C ALA A 445 7.45 -4.21 6.19
N PHE A 446 7.48 -2.87 6.26
CA PHE A 446 6.50 -2.09 7.02
C PHE A 446 5.22 -1.74 6.25
N GLY A 447 5.23 -1.91 4.92
CA GLY A 447 4.15 -1.48 4.06
C GLY A 447 3.89 0.04 4.17
N PRO A 448 2.62 0.46 4.08
CA PRO A 448 2.20 1.87 4.15
C PRO A 448 2.62 2.59 5.44
N ILE A 449 2.84 1.86 6.54
CA ILE A 449 3.25 2.44 7.84
C ILE A 449 4.54 3.23 7.71
N ALA A 450 5.48 2.80 6.86
CA ALA A 450 6.72 3.53 6.62
C ALA A 450 6.47 4.98 6.19
N THR A 451 5.55 5.20 5.26
CA THR A 451 5.16 6.53 4.77
C THR A 451 4.29 7.28 5.77
N LEU A 452 3.35 6.57 6.40
CA LEU A 452 2.43 7.16 7.36
C LEU A 452 3.16 7.73 8.57
N MET A 453 4.17 7.02 9.08
CA MET A 453 4.87 7.36 10.32
C MET A 453 6.22 8.05 10.08
N THR A 454 6.40 8.75 8.96
CA THR A 454 7.58 9.59 8.68
C THR A 454 7.23 11.00 8.22
N ARG A 455 5.96 11.37 8.29
CA ARG A 455 5.46 12.62 7.72
C ARG A 455 5.93 13.84 8.52
N GLY A 456 5.88 13.76 9.84
CA GLY A 456 6.41 14.76 10.76
C GLY A 456 7.93 14.93 10.60
N LEU A 457 8.66 13.83 10.40
CA LEU A 457 10.10 13.87 10.10
C LEU A 457 10.39 14.66 8.82
N TYR A 458 9.68 14.36 7.72
CA TYR A 458 9.83 15.09 6.47
C TYR A 458 9.42 16.56 6.58
N HIS A 459 8.37 16.88 7.33
CA HIS A 459 7.97 18.25 7.58
C HIS A 459 9.07 19.06 8.29
N SER A 460 9.75 18.44 9.26
CA SER A 460 10.83 19.07 10.04
C SER A 460 12.03 19.48 9.18
N ILE A 461 12.25 18.83 8.03
CA ILE A 461 13.38 19.11 7.13
C ILE A 461 12.97 19.82 5.83
N ALA A 462 11.68 19.94 5.53
CA ALA A 462 11.18 20.43 4.24
C ALA A 462 11.66 21.85 3.86
N LYS A 463 11.90 22.71 4.84
CA LYS A 463 12.32 24.12 4.64
C LYS A 463 13.80 24.37 4.93
N VAL A 464 14.58 23.32 5.20
CA VAL A 464 15.98 23.45 5.58
C VAL A 464 16.84 23.69 4.33
N ARG A 465 17.64 24.76 4.34
CA ARG A 465 18.57 25.09 3.24
C ARG A 465 19.90 24.33 3.32
N ASN A 466 20.35 23.98 4.54
CA ASN A 466 21.60 23.27 4.78
C ASN A 466 21.37 22.10 5.75
N MET A 467 21.70 20.88 5.31
CA MET A 467 21.49 19.64 6.06
C MET A 467 22.30 19.55 7.36
N ASP A 468 23.34 20.36 7.53
CA ASP A 468 24.14 20.41 8.76
C ASP A 468 23.58 21.40 9.81
N HIS A 469 22.52 22.14 9.48
CA HIS A 469 21.84 22.98 10.46
C HIS A 469 21.04 22.15 11.46
N HIS A 470 20.98 22.64 12.69
CA HIS A 470 20.15 22.06 13.74
C HIS A 470 18.70 22.49 13.57
N VAL A 471 17.79 21.53 13.62
CA VAL A 471 16.33 21.70 13.60
C VAL A 471 15.74 21.31 14.94
N VAL A 472 14.68 22.00 15.33
CA VAL A 472 13.86 21.61 16.48
C VAL A 472 12.93 20.49 16.03
N ILE A 473 12.91 19.39 16.77
CA ILE A 473 12.02 18.25 16.54
C ILE A 473 10.63 18.67 17.01
N GLN A 474 9.71 18.84 16.06
CA GLN A 474 8.32 19.16 16.37
C GLN A 474 7.61 17.98 17.03
N GLN A 475 6.52 18.24 17.75
CA GLN A 475 5.76 17.21 18.47
C GLN A 475 5.37 16.02 17.58
N ALA A 476 4.92 16.28 16.34
CA ALA A 476 4.55 15.21 15.40
C ALA A 476 5.75 14.30 15.06
N ALA A 477 6.92 14.89 14.80
CA ALA A 477 8.15 14.14 14.55
C ALA A 477 8.61 13.37 15.80
N LEU A 478 8.47 13.96 16.98
CA LEU A 478 8.80 13.31 18.25
C LEU A 478 7.93 12.07 18.49
N SER A 479 6.61 12.19 18.26
CA SER A 479 5.67 11.07 18.36
C SER A 479 5.99 9.96 17.36
N GLU A 480 6.39 10.30 16.13
CA GLU A 480 6.85 9.32 15.13
C GLU A 480 8.14 8.61 15.57
N LEU A 481 9.13 9.33 16.09
CA LEU A 481 10.38 8.72 16.60
C LEU A 481 10.09 7.76 17.76
N GLN A 482 9.24 8.17 18.70
CA GLN A 482 8.83 7.35 19.84
C GLN A 482 8.04 6.11 19.37
N PHE A 483 7.15 6.28 18.39
CA PHE A 483 6.42 5.17 17.77
C PHE A 483 7.39 4.13 17.20
N TRP A 484 8.38 4.56 16.41
CA TRP A 484 9.33 3.61 15.81
C TRP A 484 10.18 2.92 16.87
N LEU A 485 10.58 3.61 17.94
CA LEU A 485 11.33 2.99 19.04
C LEU A 485 10.50 1.91 19.76
N ALA A 486 9.21 2.17 20.01
CA ALA A 486 8.34 1.28 20.76
C ALA A 486 7.75 0.13 19.92
N ALA A 487 7.46 0.38 18.64
CA ALA A 487 6.64 -0.51 17.81
C ALA A 487 7.37 -1.10 16.59
N PHE A 488 8.69 -0.92 16.46
CA PHE A 488 9.47 -1.46 15.35
C PHE A 488 9.18 -2.95 15.10
N ASP A 489 9.34 -3.78 16.13
CA ASP A 489 9.20 -5.24 16.02
C ASP A 489 7.75 -5.67 15.78
N LYS A 490 6.79 -4.90 16.31
CA LYS A 490 5.36 -5.16 16.10
C LYS A 490 4.98 -5.10 14.62
N TYR A 491 5.58 -4.19 13.86
CA TYR A 491 5.24 -3.95 12.46
C TYR A 491 6.27 -4.49 11.47
N ASN A 492 7.39 -5.05 11.95
CA ASN A 492 8.39 -5.66 11.10
C ASN A 492 7.84 -6.94 10.45
N GLY A 493 7.67 -6.92 9.13
CA GLY A 493 7.08 -8.02 8.38
C GLY A 493 5.56 -8.06 8.36
N ILE A 494 4.91 -6.92 8.62
CA ILE A 494 3.46 -6.79 8.43
C ILE A 494 3.06 -6.89 6.95
N ASN A 495 3.94 -6.46 6.04
CA ASN A 495 3.69 -6.52 4.61
C ASN A 495 4.04 -7.92 4.06
N ARG A 496 3.03 -8.59 3.49
CA ARG A 496 3.15 -9.96 2.97
C ARG A 496 3.77 -9.97 1.57
N ILE A 497 4.56 -11.00 1.26
CA ILE A 497 5.19 -11.17 -0.07
C ILE A 497 4.09 -11.55 -1.08
N TRP A 498 3.43 -12.68 -0.82
CA TRP A 498 2.31 -13.20 -1.57
C TRP A 498 1.01 -12.85 -0.87
N ARG A 499 0.01 -12.49 -1.66
CA ARG A 499 -1.31 -12.17 -1.14
C ARG A 499 -2.18 -13.43 -1.20
N PRO A 500 -3.05 -13.69 -0.21
CA PRO A 500 -3.92 -14.86 -0.25
C PRO A 500 -4.73 -14.92 -1.55
N ALA A 501 -4.82 -16.11 -2.14
CA ALA A 501 -5.74 -16.41 -3.23
C ALA A 501 -7.14 -16.62 -2.61
N GLY A 502 -7.88 -15.54 -2.40
CA GLY A 502 -9.20 -15.55 -1.78
C GLY A 502 -10.05 -14.37 -2.25
N MET A 503 -11.39 -14.53 -2.18
CA MET A 503 -12.39 -13.57 -2.69
C MET A 503 -11.98 -12.12 -2.42
N HIS A 504 -11.81 -11.36 -3.51
CA HIS A 504 -11.76 -9.91 -3.43
C HIS A 504 -13.17 -9.43 -3.11
N THR A 505 -13.41 -8.94 -1.91
CA THR A 505 -14.62 -8.14 -1.70
C THR A 505 -14.40 -6.81 -2.39
N ILE A 506 -15.19 -6.54 -3.43
CA ILE A 506 -15.17 -5.28 -4.16
C ILE A 506 -16.20 -4.36 -3.50
N ILE A 507 -15.74 -3.20 -3.05
CA ILE A 507 -16.59 -2.18 -2.44
C ILE A 507 -16.54 -0.94 -3.32
N HIS A 508 -17.69 -0.50 -3.81
CA HIS A 508 -17.84 0.80 -4.45
C HIS A 508 -18.13 1.84 -3.37
N THR A 509 -17.36 2.92 -3.33
CA THR A 509 -17.52 3.97 -2.32
C THR A 509 -17.69 5.33 -2.98
N ASP A 510 -18.45 6.20 -2.34
CA ASP A 510 -18.64 7.58 -2.78
C ASP A 510 -18.90 8.49 -1.57
N ALA A 511 -18.44 9.75 -1.67
CA ALA A 511 -18.77 10.80 -0.73
C ALA A 511 -19.45 11.98 -1.43
N ALA A 512 -20.64 12.35 -0.95
CA ALA A 512 -21.32 13.57 -1.34
C ALA A 512 -21.01 14.68 -0.33
N GLY A 513 -20.42 15.78 -0.78
CA GLY A 513 -20.13 16.94 0.06
C GLY A 513 -21.37 17.79 0.40
N LEU A 514 -21.11 18.91 1.09
CA LEU A 514 -22.13 19.90 1.46
C LEU A 514 -22.89 20.45 0.24
N SER A 515 -24.22 20.53 0.37
CA SER A 515 -25.14 21.13 -0.59
C SER A 515 -26.11 22.09 0.11
N GLU A 516 -26.87 22.88 -0.64
CA GLU A 516 -27.86 23.82 -0.08
C GLU A 516 -28.93 23.15 0.79
N VAL A 517 -29.13 21.85 0.63
CA VAL A 517 -30.20 21.08 1.27
C VAL A 517 -29.69 19.99 2.22
N SER A 518 -28.38 19.71 2.28
CA SER A 518 -27.83 18.61 3.08
C SER A 518 -26.34 18.80 3.37
N TYR A 519 -25.90 18.40 4.56
CA TYR A 519 -24.47 18.31 4.94
C TYR A 519 -23.68 17.27 4.11
N GLY A 520 -24.37 16.50 3.27
CA GLY A 520 -23.77 15.43 2.46
C GLY A 520 -23.82 14.09 3.17
N GLY A 521 -23.13 13.10 2.62
CA GLY A 521 -23.13 11.75 3.14
C GLY A 521 -22.13 10.84 2.42
N TRP A 522 -22.08 9.60 2.86
CA TRP A 522 -21.21 8.57 2.32
C TRP A 522 -22.00 7.31 2.01
N ALA A 523 -21.51 6.53 1.05
CA ALA A 523 -22.03 5.21 0.75
C ALA A 523 -20.91 4.22 0.43
N GLY A 524 -21.15 2.97 0.80
CA GLY A 524 -20.41 1.79 0.41
C GLY A 524 -21.38 0.76 -0.18
N VAL A 525 -21.00 0.12 -1.28
CA VAL A 525 -21.85 -0.85 -1.97
C VAL A 525 -21.03 -2.08 -2.32
N ILE A 526 -21.53 -3.26 -1.95
CA ILE A 526 -21.02 -4.56 -2.39
C ILE A 526 -22.07 -5.19 -3.29
N GLU A 527 -21.65 -5.56 -4.51
CA GLU A 527 -22.47 -6.33 -5.44
C GLU A 527 -22.27 -7.83 -5.16
N GLN A 528 -23.34 -8.53 -4.76
CA GLN A 528 -23.33 -9.98 -4.52
C GLN A 528 -24.34 -10.66 -5.45
N GLY A 529 -23.88 -11.09 -6.63
CA GLY A 529 -24.77 -11.68 -7.64
C GLY A 529 -25.79 -10.66 -8.15
N ASN A 530 -27.07 -10.89 -7.88
CA ASN A 530 -28.15 -9.95 -8.23
C ASN A 530 -28.53 -9.02 -7.06
N ASP A 531 -27.96 -9.22 -5.87
CA ASP A 531 -28.27 -8.45 -4.67
C ASP A 531 -27.24 -7.34 -4.43
N LEU A 532 -27.73 -6.22 -3.89
CA LEU A 532 -26.89 -5.09 -3.47
C LEU A 532 -26.89 -5.00 -1.96
N VAL A 533 -25.70 -5.12 -1.36
CA VAL A 533 -25.50 -4.84 0.07
C VAL A 533 -24.98 -3.40 0.18
N VAL A 534 -25.79 -2.54 0.78
CA VAL A 534 -25.52 -1.09 0.85
C VAL A 534 -25.31 -0.67 2.31
N ALA A 535 -24.19 -0.01 2.55
CA ALA A 535 -23.93 0.77 3.75
C ALA A 535 -23.96 2.26 3.41
N ARG A 536 -24.59 3.08 4.23
CA ARG A 536 -24.67 4.53 3.97
C ARG A 536 -24.94 5.32 5.24
N GLY A 537 -24.56 6.58 5.24
CA GLY A 537 -24.84 7.52 6.33
C GLY A 537 -24.64 8.97 5.92
N SER A 538 -25.16 9.89 6.71
CA SER A 538 -25.00 11.33 6.48
C SER A 538 -23.75 11.87 7.16
N PHE A 539 -23.17 12.94 6.63
CA PHE A 539 -21.99 13.60 7.22
C PHE A 539 -22.34 14.59 8.30
N GLY A 540 -21.52 14.59 9.35
CA GLY A 540 -21.48 15.58 10.42
C GLY A 540 -21.26 17.03 9.95
N VAL A 541 -21.60 18.02 10.80
CA VAL A 541 -21.19 19.44 10.58
C VAL A 541 -19.67 19.58 10.45
N ALA A 542 -18.90 18.83 11.23
CA ALA A 542 -17.43 18.84 11.14
C ALA A 542 -16.93 18.13 9.86
N GLU A 543 -17.57 17.02 9.50
CA GLU A 543 -17.18 16.17 8.37
C GLU A 543 -17.49 16.83 7.02
N SER A 544 -18.62 17.54 6.94
CA SER A 544 -19.04 18.31 5.76
C SER A 544 -18.10 19.46 5.41
N LYS A 545 -17.36 19.99 6.40
CA LYS A 545 -16.30 21.00 6.21
C LYS A 545 -14.96 20.40 5.73
N GLY A 546 -14.83 19.08 5.78
CA GLY A 546 -13.66 18.36 5.28
C GLY A 546 -13.47 18.58 3.77
N SER A 547 -12.23 18.54 3.30
CA SER A 547 -11.97 18.55 1.86
C SER A 547 -12.56 17.30 1.19
N SER A 548 -12.91 17.36 -0.09
CA SER A 548 -13.42 16.19 -0.83
C SER A 548 -12.56 14.93 -0.64
N THR A 549 -11.23 15.00 -0.76
CA THR A 549 -10.34 13.84 -0.50
C THR A 549 -10.47 13.29 0.92
N TRP A 550 -10.68 14.15 1.92
CA TRP A 550 -10.88 13.72 3.30
C TRP A 550 -12.21 12.99 3.47
N GLN A 551 -13.28 13.50 2.86
CA GLN A 551 -14.61 12.90 2.89
C GLN A 551 -14.62 11.54 2.16
N GLU A 552 -13.91 11.45 1.04
CA GLU A 552 -13.72 10.19 0.31
C GLU A 552 -12.99 9.14 1.17
N LEU A 553 -11.90 9.51 1.85
CA LEU A 553 -11.22 8.58 2.76
C LEU A 553 -12.11 8.16 3.94
N LEU A 554 -12.94 9.08 4.45
CA LEU A 554 -13.93 8.77 5.47
C LEU A 554 -14.99 7.80 4.92
N ALA A 555 -15.50 8.00 3.71
CA ALA A 555 -16.45 7.08 3.09
C ALA A 555 -15.88 5.66 2.95
N ILE A 556 -14.60 5.54 2.59
CA ILE A 556 -13.88 4.26 2.59
C ILE A 556 -13.85 3.64 3.99
N GLU A 557 -13.43 4.40 4.99
CA GLU A 557 -13.37 3.94 6.38
C GLU A 557 -14.74 3.45 6.89
N GLN A 558 -15.79 4.25 6.68
CA GLN A 558 -17.14 3.94 7.15
C GLN A 558 -17.74 2.73 6.42
N ALA A 559 -17.48 2.59 5.11
CA ALA A 559 -17.88 1.41 4.35
C ALA A 559 -17.21 0.14 4.91
N LEU A 560 -15.89 0.18 5.14
CA LEU A 560 -15.16 -0.95 5.74
C LEU A 560 -15.71 -1.32 7.10
N ARG A 561 -15.91 -0.33 8.00
CA ARG A 561 -16.49 -0.55 9.34
C ARG A 561 -17.87 -1.19 9.27
N SER A 562 -18.74 -0.66 8.41
CA SER A 562 -20.12 -1.13 8.27
C SER A 562 -20.20 -2.58 7.79
N PHE A 563 -19.40 -2.93 6.79
CA PHE A 563 -19.38 -4.29 6.27
C PHE A 563 -18.58 -5.27 7.14
N ASN A 564 -17.70 -4.77 8.02
CA ASN A 564 -16.92 -5.57 8.94
C ASN A 564 -17.56 -5.75 10.33
N ALA A 565 -18.81 -5.30 10.56
CA ALA A 565 -19.47 -5.36 11.88
C ALA A 565 -19.48 -6.76 12.53
N LYS A 566 -19.47 -7.84 11.73
CA LYS A 566 -19.39 -9.24 12.21
C LYS A 566 -18.02 -9.90 11.99
N GLY A 567 -16.99 -9.09 11.71
CA GLY A 567 -15.66 -9.57 11.30
C GLY A 567 -15.62 -10.11 9.87
N SER A 568 -16.64 -9.82 9.05
CA SER A 568 -16.80 -10.38 7.71
C SER A 568 -15.73 -9.95 6.71
N LEU A 569 -14.98 -8.87 6.97
CA LEU A 569 -13.88 -8.42 6.11
C LEU A 569 -12.50 -8.73 6.70
N SER A 570 -12.43 -9.12 7.98
CA SER A 570 -11.16 -9.35 8.68
C SER A 570 -10.34 -10.46 8.02
N GLY A 571 -9.05 -10.23 7.82
CA GLY A 571 -8.14 -11.15 7.13
C GLY A 571 -8.32 -11.21 5.61
N GLN A 572 -9.27 -10.47 5.04
CA GLN A 572 -9.55 -10.47 3.61
C GLN A 572 -8.84 -9.36 2.84
N ARG A 573 -8.81 -9.53 1.52
CA ARG A 573 -8.38 -8.51 0.60
C ARG A 573 -9.60 -7.74 0.08
N ILE A 574 -9.53 -6.43 0.21
CA ILE A 574 -10.64 -5.54 -0.15
C ILE A 574 -10.18 -4.60 -1.25
N LEU A 575 -10.87 -4.64 -2.38
CA LEU A 575 -10.65 -3.69 -3.47
C LEU A 575 -11.74 -2.61 -3.40
N VAL A 576 -11.33 -1.40 -3.07
CA VAL A 576 -12.20 -0.24 -3.05
C VAL A 576 -12.15 0.48 -4.40
N LYS A 577 -13.31 0.65 -5.02
CA LYS A 577 -13.49 1.46 -6.22
C LYS A 577 -14.10 2.81 -5.81
N SER A 578 -13.39 3.90 -6.10
CA SER A 578 -13.82 5.28 -5.82
C SER A 578 -13.64 6.13 -7.07
N ASP A 579 -14.47 7.16 -7.23
CA ASP A 579 -14.33 8.14 -8.30
C ASP A 579 -13.26 9.22 -8.00
N SER A 580 -12.64 9.17 -6.83
CA SER A 580 -11.62 10.11 -6.38
C SER A 580 -10.20 9.60 -6.58
N GLN A 581 -9.55 10.05 -7.66
CA GLN A 581 -8.13 9.74 -7.93
C GLN A 581 -7.20 10.15 -6.78
N THR A 582 -7.54 11.26 -6.10
CA THR A 582 -6.74 11.78 -5.00
C THR A 582 -6.84 10.89 -3.76
N ALA A 583 -8.04 10.37 -3.44
CA ALA A 583 -8.22 9.42 -2.34
C ALA A 583 -7.51 8.09 -2.63
N CYS A 584 -7.69 7.52 -3.84
CA CYS A 584 -6.98 6.30 -4.24
C CYS A 584 -5.45 6.49 -4.16
N ALA A 585 -4.92 7.64 -4.60
CA ALA A 585 -3.49 7.93 -4.52
C ALA A 585 -2.99 8.04 -3.07
N VAL A 586 -3.79 8.59 -2.15
CA VAL A 586 -3.43 8.68 -0.72
C VAL A 586 -3.37 7.30 -0.08
N VAL A 587 -4.34 6.42 -0.36
CA VAL A 587 -4.32 5.03 0.12
C VAL A 587 -3.13 4.29 -0.47
N ALA A 588 -2.96 4.31 -1.80
CA ALA A 588 -1.87 3.58 -2.47
C ALA A 588 -0.46 4.02 -2.03
N LYS A 589 -0.25 5.31 -1.76
CA LYS A 589 1.06 5.83 -1.30
C LYS A 589 1.28 5.72 0.21
N GLY A 590 0.22 5.51 0.99
CA GLY A 590 0.29 5.50 2.45
C GLY A 590 0.43 6.90 3.06
N GLY A 591 -0.36 7.88 2.63
CA GLY A 591 -0.44 9.19 3.31
C GLY A 591 -0.60 10.41 2.40
N SER A 592 -0.60 11.60 3.00
CA SER A 592 -0.82 12.89 2.31
C SER A 592 0.08 13.99 2.84
N MET A 593 0.29 15.03 2.01
CA MET A 593 0.99 16.26 2.46
C MET A 593 0.11 17.20 3.28
N ARG A 594 -1.22 17.06 3.18
CA ARG A 594 -2.18 17.88 3.91
C ARG A 594 -2.45 17.24 5.27
N PRO A 595 -2.21 17.95 6.40
CA PRO A 595 -2.32 17.37 7.75
C PRO A 595 -3.65 16.65 8.00
N ALA A 596 -4.79 17.29 7.75
CA ALA A 596 -6.10 16.69 7.98
C ALA A 596 -6.34 15.41 7.14
N VAL A 597 -5.93 15.41 5.87
CA VAL A 597 -6.05 14.23 4.99
C VAL A 597 -5.12 13.11 5.45
N HIS A 598 -3.93 13.46 5.94
CA HIS A 598 -2.97 12.50 6.47
C HIS A 598 -3.45 11.84 7.75
N GLU A 599 -4.01 12.61 8.68
CA GLU A 599 -4.63 12.11 9.92
C GLU A 599 -5.78 11.15 9.62
N ARG A 600 -6.64 11.47 8.64
CA ARG A 600 -7.69 10.54 8.19
C ARG A 600 -7.12 9.27 7.57
N ALA A 601 -6.06 9.39 6.76
CA ALA A 601 -5.38 8.22 6.21
C ALA A 601 -4.76 7.33 7.32
N LEU A 602 -4.21 7.93 8.38
CA LEU A 602 -3.72 7.20 9.56
C LEU A 602 -4.85 6.42 10.23
N ALA A 603 -6.01 7.03 10.48
CA ALA A 603 -7.17 6.36 11.07
C ALA A 603 -7.64 5.16 10.23
N LEU A 604 -7.78 5.35 8.92
CA LEU A 604 -8.15 4.30 7.97
C LEU A 604 -7.16 3.12 7.99
N TRP A 605 -5.86 3.41 7.94
CA TRP A 605 -4.83 2.37 7.94
C TRP A 605 -4.74 1.64 9.28
N TRP A 606 -4.92 2.33 10.41
CA TRP A 606 -4.97 1.66 11.72
C TRP A 606 -6.14 0.70 11.83
N TYR A 607 -7.32 1.11 11.35
CA TYR A 607 -8.46 0.23 11.25
C TYR A 607 -8.13 -1.03 10.41
N CYS A 608 -7.51 -0.83 9.24
CA CYS A 608 -7.13 -1.96 8.40
C CYS A 608 -6.14 -2.91 9.08
N ILE A 609 -5.15 -2.38 9.79
CA ILE A 609 -4.13 -3.16 10.49
C ILE A 609 -4.72 -3.94 11.66
N GLU A 610 -5.60 -3.32 12.45
CA GLU A 610 -6.26 -3.95 13.59
C GLU A 610 -7.12 -5.16 13.18
N HIS A 611 -7.74 -5.08 11.99
CA HIS A 611 -8.61 -6.13 11.46
C HIS A 611 -7.94 -7.04 10.42
N ASP A 612 -6.62 -6.94 10.20
CA ASP A 612 -5.88 -7.68 9.16
C ASP A 612 -6.49 -7.53 7.76
N ILE A 613 -7.00 -6.34 7.45
CA ILE A 613 -7.59 -6.00 6.14
C ILE A 613 -6.49 -5.55 5.19
N MET A 614 -6.37 -6.24 4.06
CA MET A 614 -5.51 -5.83 2.95
C MET A 614 -6.28 -4.90 2.01
N LEU A 615 -6.16 -3.59 2.25
CA LEU A 615 -6.85 -2.56 1.49
C LEU A 615 -6.12 -2.20 0.19
N GLU A 616 -6.82 -2.31 -0.94
CA GLU A 616 -6.40 -1.83 -2.24
C GLU A 616 -7.44 -0.82 -2.76
N THR A 617 -7.00 0.15 -3.56
CA THR A 617 -7.91 1.12 -4.19
C THR A 617 -7.67 1.18 -5.69
N THR A 618 -8.74 1.42 -6.45
CA THR A 618 -8.68 1.70 -7.88
C THR A 618 -9.65 2.81 -8.23
N TRP A 619 -9.17 3.77 -9.02
CA TRP A 619 -10.02 4.83 -9.52
C TRP A 619 -10.97 4.29 -10.59
N VAL A 620 -12.23 4.69 -10.53
CA VAL A 620 -13.23 4.43 -11.56
C VAL A 620 -13.87 5.75 -12.04
N PRO A 621 -14.25 5.86 -13.32
CA PRO A 621 -15.03 7.02 -13.78
C PRO A 621 -16.35 7.14 -13.01
N ARG A 622 -16.83 8.37 -12.81
CA ARG A 622 -18.09 8.63 -12.09
C ARG A 622 -19.29 7.92 -12.73
N GLU A 623 -19.28 7.76 -14.05
CA GLU A 623 -20.31 7.05 -14.82
C GLU A 623 -20.41 5.56 -14.43
N ALA A 624 -19.32 4.98 -13.92
CA ALA A 624 -19.24 3.61 -13.43
C ALA A 624 -19.49 3.50 -11.92
N ASN A 625 -19.63 4.62 -11.19
CA ASN A 625 -19.87 4.64 -9.74
C ASN A 625 -21.27 5.12 -9.35
N LYS A 626 -22.23 5.07 -10.28
CA LYS A 626 -23.59 5.64 -10.13
C LYS A 626 -24.36 5.13 -8.92
N VAL A 627 -24.16 3.87 -8.53
CA VAL A 627 -24.90 3.27 -7.41
C VAL A 627 -24.43 3.88 -6.08
N ALA A 628 -23.11 3.95 -5.86
CA ALA A 628 -22.56 4.59 -4.66
C ALA A 628 -22.87 6.10 -4.63
N ASP A 629 -22.72 6.81 -5.75
CA ASP A 629 -23.06 8.23 -5.89
C ASP A 629 -24.55 8.52 -5.62
N PHE A 630 -25.44 7.61 -6.05
CA PHE A 630 -26.85 7.71 -5.71
C PHE A 630 -27.03 7.60 -4.19
N TYR A 631 -26.52 6.56 -3.55
CA TYR A 631 -26.75 6.35 -2.11
C TYR A 631 -26.07 7.38 -1.20
N SER A 632 -24.94 7.97 -1.61
CA SER A 632 -24.22 9.00 -0.83
C SER A 632 -24.99 10.33 -0.75
N LYS A 633 -25.78 10.65 -1.78
CA LYS A 633 -26.59 11.90 -1.86
C LYS A 633 -27.94 11.82 -1.14
N HIS A 634 -28.40 10.62 -0.78
CA HIS A 634 -29.73 10.44 -0.19
C HIS A 634 -29.68 10.57 1.33
N SER A 635 -29.91 11.79 1.84
CA SER A 635 -30.14 12.06 3.27
C SER A 635 -31.55 11.67 3.70
N GLU A 636 -31.68 11.06 4.89
CA GLU A 636 -32.98 10.80 5.51
C GLU A 636 -33.58 12.11 6.04
N SER A 637 -34.91 12.25 5.93
CA SER A 637 -35.60 13.52 6.14
C SER A 637 -35.87 13.87 7.60
N ALA A 638 -35.41 13.07 8.58
CA ALA A 638 -35.72 13.27 10.00
C ALA A 638 -34.77 12.53 10.97
N ASP A 639 -33.45 12.77 10.93
CA ASP A 639 -32.49 12.27 11.95
C ASP A 639 -32.47 13.13 13.23
N HIS A 640 -33.62 13.55 13.74
CA HIS A 640 -33.70 14.25 15.03
C HIS A 640 -33.51 13.25 16.18
N MET A 641 -32.72 13.61 17.19
CA MET A 641 -32.70 12.91 18.48
C MET A 641 -33.32 13.79 19.56
N LEU A 642 -33.87 13.16 20.59
CA LEU A 642 -34.25 13.87 21.80
C LEU A 642 -32.98 14.45 22.46
N ASN A 643 -33.07 15.65 23.02
CA ASN A 643 -31.98 16.27 23.76
C ASN A 643 -31.36 15.28 24.77
N PRO A 644 -30.03 15.03 24.73
CA PRO A 644 -29.38 14.06 25.62
C PRO A 644 -29.64 14.28 27.10
N ALA A 645 -29.85 15.53 27.54
CA ALA A 645 -30.20 15.82 28.93
C ALA A 645 -31.59 15.27 29.29
N VAL A 646 -32.59 15.50 28.43
CA VAL A 646 -33.96 15.02 28.61
C VAL A 646 -34.00 13.49 28.49
N PHE A 647 -33.26 12.91 27.55
CA PHE A 647 -33.11 11.45 27.46
C PHE A 647 -32.52 10.86 28.75
N GLN A 648 -31.47 11.47 29.31
CA GLN A 648 -30.87 11.00 30.56
C GLN A 648 -31.82 11.10 31.75
N GLU A 649 -32.73 12.08 31.77
CA GLU A 649 -33.78 12.18 32.79
C GLU A 649 -34.78 11.02 32.67
N LEU A 650 -35.29 10.77 31.45
CA LEU A 650 -36.18 9.63 31.19
C LEU A 650 -35.52 8.28 31.50
N ALA A 651 -34.24 8.13 31.13
CA ALA A 651 -33.47 6.94 31.41
C ALA A 651 -33.26 6.72 32.92
N ARG A 652 -32.97 7.79 33.68
CA ARG A 652 -32.87 7.71 35.16
C ARG A 652 -34.20 7.33 35.80
N GLU A 653 -35.29 7.86 35.29
CA GLU A 653 -36.63 7.60 35.83
C GLU A 653 -37.12 6.17 35.52
N TRP A 654 -36.90 5.68 34.30
CA TRP A 654 -37.53 4.43 33.82
C TRP A 654 -36.60 3.21 33.80
N GLY A 655 -35.41 3.33 34.41
CA GLY A 655 -34.49 2.21 34.64
C GLY A 655 -33.52 1.92 33.50
N GLY A 656 -33.22 2.92 32.67
CA GLY A 656 -32.27 2.86 31.57
C GLY A 656 -32.77 2.10 30.33
N PHE A 657 -32.01 2.19 29.24
CA PHE A 657 -32.30 1.51 27.98
C PHE A 657 -31.09 0.71 27.49
N ASP A 658 -31.35 -0.49 26.98
CA ASP A 658 -30.32 -1.42 26.50
C ASP A 658 -30.08 -1.30 24.99
N ILE A 659 -31.07 -0.77 24.26
CA ILE A 659 -31.01 -0.68 22.81
C ILE A 659 -31.79 0.53 22.29
N ASP A 660 -31.20 1.22 21.31
CA ASP A 660 -31.84 2.32 20.57
C ASP A 660 -32.38 1.81 19.23
N LEU A 661 -33.69 1.91 19.06
CA LEU A 661 -34.40 1.47 17.87
C LEU A 661 -34.61 2.64 16.92
N PHE A 662 -34.33 2.41 15.63
CA PHE A 662 -34.48 3.39 14.54
C PHE A 662 -33.46 4.54 14.61
N ALA A 663 -32.30 4.31 15.21
CA ALA A 663 -31.20 5.25 15.27
C ALA A 663 -30.14 5.00 14.17
N SER A 664 -29.18 5.90 14.09
CA SER A 664 -28.04 5.92 13.17
C SER A 664 -26.75 6.10 13.97
N HIS A 665 -25.61 5.90 13.32
CA HIS A 665 -24.29 6.17 13.92
C HIS A 665 -24.08 7.62 14.42
N THR A 666 -24.94 8.56 14.02
CA THR A 666 -24.85 9.98 14.43
C THR A 666 -25.91 10.42 15.43
N ASN A 667 -26.90 9.58 15.76
CA ASN A 667 -28.02 9.98 16.62
C ASN A 667 -28.48 8.93 17.64
N HIS A 668 -27.73 7.84 17.80
CA HIS A 668 -28.00 6.85 18.82
C HIS A 668 -27.75 7.42 20.23
N GLN A 669 -28.63 7.10 21.18
CA GLN A 669 -28.55 7.55 22.57
C GLN A 669 -27.96 6.50 23.52
N VAL A 670 -27.81 5.27 23.03
CA VAL A 670 -27.13 4.16 23.73
C VAL A 670 -26.19 3.42 22.78
N ASP A 671 -25.17 2.74 23.32
CA ASP A 671 -24.11 2.12 22.52
C ASP A 671 -24.63 1.08 21.52
N ARG A 672 -25.65 0.31 21.90
CA ARG A 672 -26.26 -0.71 21.05
C ARG A 672 -27.48 -0.12 20.34
N TYR A 673 -27.48 -0.13 19.00
CA TYR A 673 -28.59 0.44 18.24
C TYR A 673 -28.92 -0.34 16.97
N TYR A 674 -30.18 -0.23 16.51
CA TYR A 674 -30.65 -0.76 15.22
C TYR A 674 -30.94 0.37 14.25
N SER A 675 -30.29 0.30 13.09
CA SER A 675 -30.39 1.29 12.03
C SER A 675 -31.22 0.80 10.86
N TRP A 676 -31.76 1.74 10.08
CA TRP A 676 -32.50 1.39 8.87
C TRP A 676 -31.59 0.82 7.77
N HIS A 677 -30.35 1.32 7.69
CA HIS A 677 -29.29 0.84 6.80
C HIS A 677 -28.05 0.41 7.57
N ALA A 678 -27.18 -0.39 6.95
CA ALA A 678 -25.89 -0.73 7.55
C ALA A 678 -25.07 0.57 7.78
N THR A 679 -24.76 0.84 9.05
CA THR A 679 -23.87 1.91 9.49
C THR A 679 -22.79 1.32 10.40
N PRO A 680 -21.66 2.03 10.62
CA PRO A 680 -20.60 1.56 11.49
C PRO A 680 -21.13 1.19 12.87
N ASP A 681 -20.74 0.02 13.37
CA ASP A 681 -21.04 -0.44 14.74
C ASP A 681 -22.54 -0.65 15.07
N CYS A 682 -23.43 -0.62 14.07
CA CYS A 682 -24.84 -0.95 14.29
C CYS A 682 -25.01 -2.42 14.72
N ALA A 683 -25.88 -2.67 15.71
CA ALA A 683 -26.15 -4.02 16.20
C ALA A 683 -27.04 -4.83 15.24
N GLY A 684 -27.69 -4.16 14.29
CA GLY A 684 -28.62 -4.76 13.35
C GLY A 684 -29.21 -3.75 12.37
N VAL A 685 -29.52 -4.24 11.17
CA VAL A 685 -30.18 -3.47 10.09
C VAL A 685 -31.66 -3.84 10.05
N ASN A 686 -32.51 -2.83 9.94
CA ASN A 686 -33.97 -2.90 10.04
C ASN A 686 -34.44 -3.45 11.39
N ALA A 687 -34.76 -2.55 12.32
CA ALA A 687 -35.21 -2.87 13.68
C ALA A 687 -36.36 -3.91 13.71
N PHE A 688 -37.28 -3.91 12.74
CA PHE A 688 -38.38 -4.87 12.68
C PHE A 688 -37.96 -6.33 12.44
N SER A 689 -36.69 -6.59 12.12
CA SER A 689 -36.16 -7.94 11.93
C SER A 689 -35.77 -8.62 13.24
N PHE A 690 -35.85 -7.91 14.36
CA PHE A 690 -35.35 -8.36 15.66
C PHE A 690 -36.45 -8.39 16.70
N ASP A 691 -36.26 -9.25 17.70
CA ASP A 691 -36.97 -9.15 18.96
C ASP A 691 -36.42 -7.97 19.77
N TRP A 692 -37.31 -7.11 20.26
CA TRP A 692 -36.95 -5.87 20.96
C TRP A 692 -36.76 -6.06 22.46
N GLY A 693 -37.20 -7.19 23.02
CA GLY A 693 -36.95 -7.53 24.42
C GLY A 693 -37.41 -6.46 25.42
N ARG A 694 -36.63 -6.25 26.48
CA ARG A 694 -36.93 -5.28 27.54
C ARG A 694 -35.99 -4.08 27.47
N ARG A 695 -36.49 -2.91 27.86
CA ARG A 695 -35.75 -1.64 27.96
C ARG A 695 -35.26 -1.10 26.62
N ALA A 696 -36.12 -1.07 25.61
CA ALA A 696 -35.80 -0.42 24.34
C ALA A 696 -36.12 1.09 24.37
N TRP A 697 -35.26 1.90 23.77
CA TRP A 697 -35.54 3.29 23.42
C TRP A 697 -36.03 3.34 21.99
N CYS A 698 -37.10 4.08 21.71
CA CYS A 698 -37.72 4.12 20.38
C CYS A 698 -38.15 5.54 20.01
N ASN A 699 -37.44 6.13 19.06
CA ASN A 699 -37.80 7.41 18.42
C ASN A 699 -38.02 7.19 16.91
N PRO A 700 -39.13 6.54 16.51
CA PRO A 700 -39.34 6.16 15.13
C PRO A 700 -39.84 7.33 14.28
N PRO A 701 -39.61 7.31 12.95
CA PRO A 701 -40.38 8.13 12.02
C PRO A 701 -41.89 7.94 12.25
N PHE A 702 -42.66 9.02 12.42
CA PHE A 702 -44.03 8.93 12.94
C PHE A 702 -44.99 8.07 12.09
N LYS A 703 -44.75 8.01 10.78
CA LYS A 703 -45.49 7.12 9.87
C LYS A 703 -45.35 5.63 10.23
N LEU A 704 -44.33 5.27 11.00
CA LEU A 704 -44.06 3.90 11.44
C LEU A 704 -44.65 3.57 12.81
N ILE A 705 -45.16 4.56 13.58
CA ILE A 705 -45.76 4.33 14.91
C ILE A 705 -46.78 3.16 14.90
N PRO A 706 -47.74 3.05 13.96
CA PRO A 706 -48.66 1.91 13.95
C PRO A 706 -47.93 0.55 13.87
N ARG A 707 -46.92 0.45 13.01
CA ARG A 707 -46.12 -0.77 12.82
C ARG A 707 -45.22 -1.04 14.03
N VAL A 708 -44.69 0.01 14.66
CA VAL A 708 -43.91 -0.08 15.90
C VAL A 708 -44.76 -0.66 17.02
N LEU A 709 -45.97 -0.15 17.24
CA LEU A 709 -46.88 -0.67 18.26
C LEU A 709 -47.27 -2.14 18.01
N GLN A 710 -47.56 -2.50 16.75
CA GLN A 710 -47.85 -3.89 16.38
C GLN A 710 -46.67 -4.83 16.64
N HIS A 711 -45.46 -4.42 16.24
CA HIS A 711 -44.26 -5.21 16.43
C HIS A 711 -43.87 -5.31 17.91
N ALA A 712 -43.92 -4.21 18.66
CA ALA A 712 -43.69 -4.19 20.10
C ALA A 712 -44.65 -5.13 20.85
N ARG A 713 -45.93 -5.17 20.45
CA ARG A 713 -46.91 -6.10 20.99
C ARG A 713 -46.59 -7.55 20.65
N ALA A 714 -46.19 -7.83 19.41
CA ALA A 714 -45.79 -9.18 18.98
C ALA A 714 -44.55 -9.68 19.73
N CYS A 715 -43.58 -8.79 19.98
CA CYS A 715 -42.37 -9.06 20.76
C CYS A 715 -42.59 -9.08 22.27
N LYS A 716 -43.78 -8.71 22.77
CA LYS A 716 -44.01 -8.45 24.21
C LYS A 716 -42.96 -7.49 24.80
N ALA A 717 -42.64 -6.44 24.04
CA ALA A 717 -41.54 -5.55 24.36
C ALA A 717 -41.88 -4.61 25.53
N ARG A 718 -40.85 -4.24 26.30
CA ARG A 718 -40.89 -3.10 27.23
C ARG A 718 -40.03 -1.98 26.67
N MET A 719 -40.61 -0.80 26.42
CA MET A 719 -39.92 0.29 25.72
C MET A 719 -40.38 1.68 26.13
N CYS A 720 -39.52 2.67 25.93
CA CYS A 720 -39.93 4.07 25.83
C CYS A 720 -40.18 4.40 24.36
N LEU A 721 -41.41 4.79 24.03
CA LEU A 721 -41.81 5.27 22.71
C LEU A 721 -42.04 6.79 22.74
N LEU A 722 -41.36 7.52 21.86
CA LEU A 722 -41.67 8.93 21.60
C LEU A 722 -42.75 9.04 20.53
N VAL A 723 -43.80 9.80 20.82
CA VAL A 723 -44.88 10.13 19.87
C VAL A 723 -45.25 11.61 19.99
N PRO A 724 -45.66 12.29 18.91
CA PRO A 724 -46.22 13.63 19.01
C PRO A 724 -47.56 13.59 19.78
N TRP A 725 -47.90 14.63 20.53
CA TRP A 725 -49.27 14.77 21.04
C TRP A 725 -50.19 15.13 19.88
N TRP A 726 -50.84 14.10 19.31
CA TRP A 726 -51.70 14.27 18.14
C TRP A 726 -52.91 13.34 18.18
N GLU A 727 -54.00 13.84 18.76
CA GLU A 727 -55.20 13.02 19.00
C GLU A 727 -55.93 12.60 17.72
N GLY A 728 -55.85 13.42 16.68
CA GLY A 728 -56.40 13.11 15.37
C GLY A 728 -55.54 12.15 14.53
N ALA A 729 -54.38 11.70 15.03
CA ALA A 729 -53.52 10.79 14.29
C ALA A 729 -54.15 9.40 14.17
N ALA A 730 -53.97 8.77 13.01
CA ALA A 730 -54.52 7.44 12.74
C ALA A 730 -54.07 6.36 13.74
N TRP A 731 -52.93 6.53 14.43
CA TRP A 731 -52.42 5.60 15.44
C TRP A 731 -52.80 5.97 16.88
N TRP A 732 -53.41 7.14 17.12
CA TRP A 732 -53.70 7.61 18.49
C TRP A 732 -54.60 6.64 19.25
N HIS A 733 -55.63 6.12 18.58
CA HIS A 733 -56.55 5.11 19.14
C HIS A 733 -55.83 3.84 19.64
N MET A 734 -54.65 3.51 19.11
CA MET A 734 -53.88 2.33 19.52
C MET A 734 -53.22 2.50 20.89
N LEU A 735 -53.08 3.74 21.37
CA LEU A 735 -52.49 4.07 22.66
C LEU A 735 -53.55 4.22 23.77
N ARG A 736 -54.83 4.22 23.42
CA ARG A 736 -55.93 4.59 24.33
C ARG A 736 -56.67 3.34 24.83
N GLY A 737 -57.08 3.38 26.09
CA GLY A 737 -58.00 2.40 26.68
C GLY A 737 -59.46 2.89 26.59
N ASP A 738 -59.66 4.17 26.87
CA ASP A 738 -60.95 4.87 26.79
C ASP A 738 -60.72 6.39 26.55
N GLU A 739 -61.77 7.20 26.74
CA GLU A 739 -61.76 8.66 26.57
C GLU A 739 -60.87 9.43 27.56
N PHE A 740 -60.50 8.84 28.70
CA PHE A 740 -59.74 9.51 29.76
C PHE A 740 -58.39 8.84 30.08
N HIS A 741 -58.20 7.60 29.67
CA HIS A 741 -57.04 6.78 30.03
C HIS A 741 -56.28 6.29 28.81
N PHE A 742 -54.95 6.20 28.98
CA PHE A 742 -54.11 5.38 28.10
C PHE A 742 -54.43 3.90 28.28
N ALA A 743 -54.06 3.09 27.30
CA ALA A 743 -54.24 1.65 27.37
C ALA A 743 -53.48 1.04 28.55
N ALA A 744 -53.96 -0.10 29.08
CA ALA A 744 -53.43 -0.74 30.29
C ALA A 744 -51.92 -1.10 30.24
N TRP A 745 -51.36 -1.22 29.04
CA TRP A 745 -49.94 -1.49 28.79
C TRP A 745 -49.06 -0.23 28.73
N VAL A 746 -49.63 0.96 28.96
CA VAL A 746 -48.90 2.22 29.11
C VAL A 746 -48.70 2.47 30.61
N HIS A 747 -47.47 2.30 31.09
CA HIS A 747 -47.15 2.36 32.53
C HIS A 747 -46.61 3.71 32.98
N GLY A 748 -46.16 4.55 32.05
CA GLY A 748 -45.59 5.86 32.36
C GLY A 748 -45.82 6.82 31.21
N VAL A 749 -46.15 8.06 31.55
CA VAL A 749 -46.38 9.14 30.60
C VAL A 749 -45.62 10.37 31.07
N ARG A 750 -44.86 10.96 30.15
CA ARG A 750 -44.20 12.25 30.34
C ARG A 750 -44.54 13.16 29.18
N LEU A 751 -45.14 14.29 29.51
CA LEU A 751 -45.32 15.39 28.58
C LEU A 751 -44.02 16.16 28.47
N LEU A 752 -43.45 16.16 27.26
CA LEU A 752 -42.31 16.97 26.89
C LEU A 752 -42.85 18.18 26.13
N GLN A 753 -42.96 19.30 26.84
CA GLN A 753 -43.42 20.55 26.26
C GLN A 753 -42.48 20.98 25.14
N ASN A 754 -43.05 21.43 24.04
CA ASN A 754 -42.29 21.91 22.90
C ASN A 754 -41.36 23.05 23.31
N SER A 755 -40.06 22.83 23.14
CA SER A 755 -39.02 23.83 23.29
C SER A 755 -38.07 23.77 22.10
N ALA A 756 -37.39 24.89 21.82
CA ALA A 756 -36.47 24.98 20.69
C ALA A 756 -35.30 23.98 20.77
N ASP A 757 -35.02 23.46 21.96
CA ASP A 757 -33.95 22.53 22.29
C ASP A 757 -34.44 21.12 22.65
N LEU A 758 -35.74 20.82 22.54
CA LEU A 758 -36.29 19.51 22.88
C LEU A 758 -35.75 18.41 21.96
N PHE A 759 -35.73 18.67 20.66
CA PHE A 759 -35.11 17.82 19.66
C PHE A 759 -33.88 18.52 19.10
N VAL A 760 -32.76 17.82 19.16
CA VAL A 760 -31.50 18.27 18.56
C VAL A 760 -31.25 17.47 17.28
N LEU A 761 -30.63 18.09 16.30
CA LEU A 761 -30.22 17.40 15.09
C LEU A 761 -29.14 16.38 15.47
N GLY A 762 -29.28 15.13 14.99
CA GLY A 762 -28.11 14.28 14.83
C GLY A 762 -27.10 14.98 13.92
N ASP A 763 -25.81 14.74 14.14
CA ASP A 763 -24.74 15.51 13.51
C ASP A 763 -24.84 15.58 11.97
N GLY A 764 -25.60 14.70 11.31
CA GLY A 764 -25.74 14.61 9.85
C GLY A 764 -27.08 14.94 9.18
N THR A 765 -28.05 15.60 9.81
CA THR A 765 -29.36 15.87 9.13
C THR A 765 -29.37 17.14 8.26
N ARG A 766 -30.22 17.19 7.22
CA ARG A 766 -30.44 18.36 6.34
C ARG A 766 -30.43 19.71 7.10
N MET A 767 -29.73 20.71 6.55
CA MET A 767 -29.60 22.07 7.10
C MET A 767 -30.94 22.83 7.31
N ALA A 768 -32.08 22.21 7.00
CA ALA A 768 -33.39 22.84 6.99
C ALA A 768 -34.56 21.92 7.43
N SER A 769 -34.34 20.84 8.21
CA SER A 769 -35.47 20.28 8.97
C SER A 769 -35.59 21.05 10.29
N ALA A 770 -36.59 21.92 10.38
CA ALA A 770 -36.97 22.51 11.66
C ALA A 770 -37.22 21.36 12.65
N PRO A 771 -36.72 21.44 13.89
CA PRO A 771 -37.06 20.45 14.90
C PRO A 771 -38.59 20.36 15.03
N PRO A 772 -39.12 19.17 15.36
CA PRO A 772 -40.52 19.01 15.71
C PRO A 772 -41.03 20.15 16.60
N THR A 773 -42.03 20.91 16.15
CA THR A 773 -42.57 22.08 16.89
C THR A 773 -43.85 21.75 17.66
N TRP A 774 -44.03 20.49 18.01
CA TRP A 774 -45.22 20.00 18.71
C TRP A 774 -44.82 19.35 20.02
N ASP A 775 -45.73 19.41 20.99
CA ASP A 775 -45.57 18.70 22.24
C ASP A 775 -45.41 17.21 21.96
N THR A 776 -44.53 16.57 22.72
CA THR A 776 -44.17 15.17 22.54
C THR A 776 -44.47 14.41 23.82
N LEU A 777 -45.03 13.22 23.67
CA LEU A 777 -45.22 12.29 24.76
C LEU A 777 -44.11 11.25 24.72
N ALA A 778 -43.42 11.10 25.84
CA ALA A 778 -42.65 9.90 26.12
C ALA A 778 -43.55 8.91 26.85
N LEU A 779 -43.72 7.72 26.27
CA LEU A 779 -44.60 6.67 26.78
C LEU A 779 -43.77 5.44 27.15
N LEU A 780 -43.81 5.06 28.43
CA LEU A 780 -43.27 3.79 28.88
C LEU A 780 -44.30 2.69 28.64
N LEU A 781 -44.07 1.86 27.63
CA LEU A 781 -44.90 0.74 27.22
C LEU A 781 -44.33 -0.56 27.80
N ASP A 782 -45.20 -1.45 28.27
CA ASP A 782 -44.83 -2.82 28.67
C ASP A 782 -45.91 -3.81 28.19
N PHE A 783 -45.62 -4.53 27.11
CA PHE A 783 -46.54 -5.51 26.54
C PHE A 783 -46.39 -6.92 27.16
N ALA A 784 -45.52 -7.09 28.15
CA ALA A 784 -45.28 -8.37 28.81
C ALA A 784 -46.11 -8.59 30.08
N VAL A 785 -46.74 -7.54 30.62
CA VAL A 785 -47.48 -7.58 31.90
C VAL A 785 -48.98 -7.59 31.62
N ASP A 786 -49.71 -8.47 32.30
CA ASP A 786 -51.18 -8.49 32.26
C ASP A 786 -51.76 -7.37 33.16
N MET A 787 -52.52 -6.47 32.53
CA MET A 787 -53.59 -5.59 33.08
C MET A 787 -53.31 -4.87 34.43
N VAL A 788 -52.88 -3.60 34.36
CA VAL A 788 -53.01 -2.60 35.43
C VAL A 788 -53.98 -1.50 34.94
N PRO A 789 -54.81 -0.84 35.78
CA PRO A 789 -55.63 0.29 35.35
C PRO A 789 -54.78 1.37 34.67
N GLY A 790 -55.24 1.83 33.50
CA GLY A 790 -54.50 2.74 32.62
C GLY A 790 -54.16 4.09 33.26
N VAL A 791 -53.01 4.65 32.87
CA VAL A 791 -52.54 5.96 33.36
C VAL A 791 -53.44 7.07 32.83
N LEU A 792 -53.85 7.99 33.71
CA LEU A 792 -54.61 9.20 33.38
C LEU A 792 -53.80 10.13 32.45
N LEU A 793 -54.50 10.84 31.55
CA LEU A 793 -53.89 11.87 30.71
C LEU A 793 -53.24 12.97 31.58
N PRO A 794 -52.01 13.43 31.25
CA PRO A 794 -51.33 14.51 31.96
C PRO A 794 -51.98 15.88 31.77
#